data_AF-A0A6H9LTG8-F1
#
_entry.id   AF-A0A6H9LTG8-F1
#
_cell.length_a   1.000
_cell.length_b   1.000
_cell.length_c   1.000
_cell.angle_alpha   90.00
_cell.angle_beta   90.00
_cell.angle_gamma   90.00
#
_symmetry.space_group_name_H-M   'P 1'
#
loop_
_entity.id
_entity.type
_entity.pdbx_description
1 polymer ?
#
loop_
_entity_poly.entity_id
_entity_poly.type
_entity_poly.pdbx_seq_one_letter_code
_entity_poly.pdbx_strand_id
1 'polypeptide(L)'
;MERVFNWLSSFSYTTLEIGINSIVIGLFLIILFVVCRRFMKYGLPNLRYMTLWTILLAILIIPMFTVSYGNDFFKSTTSHSSYKPATKIQNYNPPTTRAVNSKNKTTIQTPAAPAKTAGVELTPKTFTADDKAETKVASINFMKLLPLLIFLGYISAVCLLLYKISQSYFSIREIKKSAKLMNRFHPFDKAVKELGLKRNVRFGISPDTSIPIAAGFLNPMILLPENLMEELTEDELHIVLLHELAHLKRWDDYSKLGQKCIESLWFFHPVVKWIVNQIDLEREIAVDDLVIKKTGSADRYAECLTRLMQLTTGTGTSLIPGVYSDKKQIFKRFEEILMNKRKDKRKLSPVKTTGILTVAAVLVVAVLQITPVIALPGTHMTYQEMLDHLEQTISDTEQANELTSSSNSTVTPVASVVWEGDNNSKSQSVAYVVYPRTQAYAQANAIALATSVKQDTDLDLDSDIDVDPDIDIDPDIDIDPDFDFDVDPDLDDIYGLRDRDGFLQRIVDWSNEFTSNFGTGTSITSDDDGSVSVYISDRRYKLKAKFAGEIEFTDNDRAVKSISKDGFIAIYEKDGSDEHEIDIISDKNGALDIVYLVDDNKQEFDDDGKKWFAEVLEKLYYRTGLNYKKRVDRIFSEEGVDGVIDELDKIESGYVIRLYMTALLNHTDLTDNEYGKVIQIAGDKIESDYEKAELLIGISQSIKHNPDLVEDYVQAVGTLDSDYETRRVLSEISLDKNTDKKIIKKVLEISKNIDSDYERAELLIEIADVCSDDESLAESYVEALADIDSDYEKRRVFTALGKRSKLTSASLNELIILAQDLDSDYEKAEFLIDLSEMCENDPEAQMQLLKAVSTLDSDYETNRVLSNNNFDCDSQSELVLAKLDLLTNISSDYEKVQGLVDHAECASHNNVVRARYLYALREIASDYDKKRALMEIIDESEINDEMVIEYITACRLIYSDYDKGEVLKELAEYVRGKDELEELYLDIVDEISSDYERDQLYNEIDRRRAKAKRSSRFD
;
A
#
# COMPACT_ATOMS: atom_id res chain seq x y z
N MET A 1 21.81 24.42 12.16
CA MET A 1 21.55 23.00 12.51
C MET A 1 20.40 22.82 13.49
N GLU A 2 20.63 22.78 14.82
CA GLU A 2 19.66 22.22 15.78
C GLU A 2 18.22 22.75 15.70
N ARG A 3 17.99 24.07 15.55
CA ARG A 3 16.64 24.63 15.37
C ARG A 3 15.90 24.09 14.13
N VAL A 4 16.62 23.89 13.03
CA VAL A 4 16.08 23.33 11.78
C VAL A 4 15.79 21.84 11.95
N PHE A 5 16.68 21.13 12.63
CA PHE A 5 16.52 19.71 12.95
C PHE A 5 15.34 19.42 13.88
N ASN A 6 15.18 20.21 14.96
CA ASN A 6 14.03 20.12 15.86
C ASN A 6 12.72 20.52 15.15
N TRP A 7 12.76 21.49 14.23
CA TRP A 7 11.61 21.84 13.39
C TRP A 7 11.23 20.71 12.42
N LEU A 8 12.21 20.10 11.73
CA LEU A 8 11.99 18.95 10.85
C LEU A 8 11.50 17.70 11.60
N SER A 9 12.02 17.45 12.81
CA SER A 9 11.57 16.37 13.69
C SER A 9 10.13 16.61 14.17
N SER A 10 9.80 17.82 14.64
CA SER A 10 8.42 18.20 14.98
C SER A 10 7.48 18.07 13.77
N PHE A 11 7.87 18.56 12.60
CA PHE A 11 7.08 18.47 11.36
C PHE A 11 6.83 17.03 10.92
N SER A 12 7.82 16.14 11.04
CA SER A 12 7.69 14.73 10.65
C SER A 12 6.86 13.92 11.65
N TYR A 13 6.99 14.15 12.96
CA TYR A 13 6.05 13.61 13.96
C TYR A 13 4.62 14.11 13.73
N THR A 14 4.43 15.41 13.48
CA THR A 14 3.13 15.99 13.10
C THR A 14 2.56 15.35 11.83
N THR A 15 3.39 15.08 10.82
CA THR A 15 2.96 14.44 9.57
C THR A 15 2.53 12.99 9.81
N LEU A 16 3.24 12.26 10.66
CA LEU A 16 2.89 10.89 11.06
C LEU A 16 1.60 10.85 11.89
N GLU A 17 1.42 11.77 12.84
CA GLU A 17 0.20 11.92 13.63
C GLU A 17 -1.01 12.30 12.74
N ILE A 18 -0.82 13.19 11.78
CA ILE A 18 -1.82 13.52 10.74
C ILE A 18 -2.21 12.27 9.95
N GLY A 19 -1.24 11.45 9.52
CA GLY A 19 -1.49 10.20 8.78
C GLY A 19 -2.22 9.13 9.60
N ILE A 20 -1.83 8.93 10.86
CA ILE A 20 -2.50 7.95 11.74
C ILE A 20 -3.94 8.38 12.04
N ASN A 21 -4.15 9.64 12.41
CA ASN A 21 -5.50 10.15 12.68
C ASN A 21 -6.37 10.18 11.40
N SER A 22 -5.80 10.45 10.22
CA SER A 22 -6.55 10.40 8.94
C SER A 22 -7.06 8.98 8.63
N ILE A 23 -6.29 7.94 8.97
CA ILE A 23 -6.72 6.54 8.83
C ILE A 23 -7.92 6.24 9.72
N VAL A 24 -7.87 6.59 11.01
CA VAL A 24 -8.98 6.36 11.96
C VAL A 24 -10.24 7.12 11.53
N ILE A 25 -10.13 8.41 11.23
CA ILE A 25 -11.24 9.25 10.75
C ILE A 25 -11.79 8.69 9.43
N GLY A 26 -10.89 8.26 8.53
CA GLY A 26 -11.24 7.67 7.25
C GLY A 26 -12.06 6.39 7.35
N LEU A 27 -11.71 5.49 8.27
CA LEU A 27 -12.49 4.27 8.54
C LEU A 27 -13.90 4.59 9.07
N PHE A 28 -14.03 5.53 10.02
CA PHE A 28 -15.34 5.98 10.49
C PHE A 28 -16.18 6.60 9.36
N LEU A 29 -15.56 7.38 8.47
CA LEU A 29 -16.26 7.99 7.33
C LEU A 29 -16.62 6.98 6.23
N ILE A 30 -15.84 5.90 6.02
CA ILE A 30 -16.26 4.77 5.17
C ILE A 30 -17.50 4.09 5.78
N ILE A 31 -17.48 3.74 7.06
CA ILE A 31 -18.60 3.04 7.72
C ILE A 31 -19.87 3.90 7.62
N LEU A 32 -19.75 5.21 7.90
CA LEU A 32 -20.83 6.18 7.71
C LEU A 32 -21.30 6.23 6.25
N PHE A 33 -20.39 6.26 5.27
CA PHE A 33 -20.75 6.24 3.84
C PHE A 33 -21.49 4.97 3.44
N VAL A 34 -21.06 3.79 3.91
CA VAL A 34 -21.73 2.51 3.59
C VAL A 34 -23.15 2.48 4.18
N VAL A 35 -23.33 2.95 5.42
CA VAL A 35 -24.66 3.11 6.03
C VAL A 35 -25.51 4.12 5.24
N CYS A 36 -24.98 5.30 4.94
CA CYS A 36 -25.68 6.31 4.13
C CYS A 36 -25.98 5.82 2.71
N ARG A 37 -25.10 5.03 2.07
CA ARG A 37 -25.31 4.41 0.76
C ARG A 37 -26.53 3.51 0.75
N ARG A 38 -26.81 2.78 1.84
CA ARG A 38 -28.02 1.94 1.96
C ARG A 38 -29.32 2.76 1.99
N PHE A 39 -29.28 4.01 2.46
CA PHE A 39 -30.39 4.96 2.35
C PHE A 39 -30.40 5.72 1.01
N MET A 40 -29.24 5.99 0.42
CA MET A 40 -29.06 6.53 -0.94
C MET A 40 -29.15 5.44 -2.05
N LYS A 41 -29.70 4.25 -1.74
CA LYS A 41 -29.86 3.17 -2.71
C LYS A 41 -30.85 3.52 -3.84
N TYR A 42 -31.69 4.55 -3.66
CA TYR A 42 -32.69 4.98 -4.64
C TYR A 42 -32.52 6.44 -5.09
N GLY A 43 -31.65 6.64 -6.08
CA GLY A 43 -31.62 7.84 -6.94
C GLY A 43 -30.41 8.76 -6.74
N LEU A 44 -29.87 9.22 -7.87
CA LEU A 44 -28.79 10.21 -8.04
C LEU A 44 -27.36 9.72 -7.69
N PRO A 45 -26.69 8.96 -8.60
CA PRO A 45 -25.26 8.69 -8.54
C PRO A 45 -24.40 9.95 -8.38
N ASN A 46 -24.80 11.07 -9.02
CA ASN A 46 -24.17 12.38 -8.83
C ASN A 46 -24.12 12.84 -7.35
N LEU A 47 -25.10 12.48 -6.52
CA LEU A 47 -25.07 12.80 -5.08
C LEU A 47 -24.05 11.91 -4.35
N ARG A 48 -23.97 10.61 -4.68
CA ARG A 48 -22.98 9.68 -4.13
C ARG A 48 -21.55 10.12 -4.48
N TYR A 49 -21.31 10.47 -5.75
CA TYR A 49 -20.06 11.05 -6.26
C TYR A 49 -19.65 12.32 -5.49
N MET A 50 -20.58 13.28 -5.29
CA MET A 50 -20.29 14.48 -4.49
C MET A 50 -20.05 14.15 -3.00
N THR A 51 -20.78 13.20 -2.42
CA THR A 51 -20.54 12.75 -1.04
C THR A 51 -19.13 12.17 -0.88
N LEU A 52 -18.68 11.31 -1.80
CA LEU A 52 -17.33 10.75 -1.78
C LEU A 52 -16.25 11.85 -1.87
N TRP A 53 -16.43 12.85 -2.74
CA TRP A 53 -15.54 14.01 -2.80
C TRP A 53 -15.52 14.82 -1.49
N THR A 54 -16.67 15.03 -0.84
CA THR A 54 -16.70 15.70 0.47
C THR A 54 -16.05 14.88 1.59
N ILE A 55 -16.13 13.54 1.53
CA ILE A 55 -15.43 12.65 2.47
C ILE A 55 -13.93 12.70 2.23
N LEU A 56 -13.48 12.66 0.97
CA LEU A 56 -12.07 12.78 0.62
C LEU A 56 -11.49 14.10 1.15
N LEU A 57 -12.15 15.23 0.89
CA LEU A 57 -11.79 16.54 1.45
C LEU A 57 -11.82 16.56 2.99
N ALA A 58 -12.78 15.89 3.64
CA ALA A 58 -12.84 15.80 5.09
C ALA A 58 -11.65 15.02 5.68
N ILE A 59 -11.24 13.91 5.09
CA ILE A 59 -10.06 13.13 5.50
C ILE A 59 -8.76 13.93 5.34
N LEU A 60 -8.68 14.80 4.32
CA LEU A 60 -7.53 15.67 4.10
C LEU A 60 -7.48 16.85 5.08
N ILE A 61 -8.63 17.47 5.38
CA ILE A 61 -8.70 18.75 6.12
C ILE A 61 -8.84 18.53 7.63
N ILE A 62 -9.59 17.53 8.08
CA ILE A 62 -9.86 17.33 9.52
C ILE A 62 -8.57 17.08 10.32
N PRO A 63 -7.66 16.17 9.93
CA PRO A 63 -6.44 15.90 10.70
C PRO A 63 -5.55 17.14 10.86
N MET A 64 -5.45 17.96 9.80
CA MET A 64 -4.73 19.24 9.85
C MET A 64 -5.38 20.20 10.86
N PHE A 65 -6.72 20.24 10.92
CA PHE A 65 -7.45 21.08 11.86
C PHE A 65 -7.37 20.55 13.31
N THR A 66 -7.45 19.24 13.53
CA THR A 66 -7.36 18.65 14.88
C THR A 66 -5.98 18.83 15.49
N VAL A 67 -4.90 18.72 14.70
CA VAL A 67 -3.55 19.04 15.19
C VAL A 67 -3.37 20.54 15.43
N SER A 68 -3.85 21.39 14.50
CA SER A 68 -3.66 22.85 14.61
C SER A 68 -4.48 23.52 15.73
N TYR A 69 -5.63 22.94 16.13
CA TYR A 69 -6.57 23.59 17.06
C TYR A 69 -7.12 22.71 18.18
N GLY A 70 -6.88 21.39 18.16
CA GLY A 70 -7.52 20.45 19.10
C GLY A 70 -7.21 20.73 20.56
N ASN A 71 -5.95 21.09 20.87
CA ASN A 71 -5.48 21.35 22.22
C ASN A 71 -6.21 22.53 22.90
N ASP A 72 -6.55 23.59 22.17
CA ASP A 72 -7.29 24.73 22.72
C ASP A 72 -8.80 24.50 22.69
N PHE A 73 -9.33 23.85 21.64
CA PHE A 73 -10.75 23.61 21.49
C PHE A 73 -11.30 22.68 22.58
N PHE A 74 -10.65 21.54 22.84
CA PHE A 74 -11.10 20.57 23.85
C PHE A 74 -10.90 21.05 25.31
N LYS A 75 -9.89 21.88 25.59
CA LYS A 75 -9.72 22.50 26.91
C LYS A 75 -10.87 23.45 27.26
N SER A 76 -11.50 24.08 26.26
CA SER A 76 -12.68 24.93 26.50
C SER A 76 -13.92 24.14 26.95
N THR A 77 -14.18 22.97 26.36
CA THR A 77 -15.44 22.21 26.55
C THR A 77 -15.48 21.35 27.81
N THR A 78 -14.33 20.93 28.34
CA THR A 78 -14.24 20.14 29.58
C THR A 78 -14.27 20.98 30.87
N SER A 79 -14.26 22.31 30.76
CA SER A 79 -14.12 23.28 31.85
C SER A 79 -15.32 23.43 32.81
N HIS A 80 -16.26 22.47 32.85
CA HIS A 80 -17.52 22.56 33.62
C HIS A 80 -17.78 21.38 34.57
N SER A 81 -16.76 20.99 35.35
CA SER A 81 -16.96 20.19 36.58
C SER A 81 -16.06 20.71 37.71
N SER A 82 -16.56 21.69 38.46
CA SER A 82 -15.85 22.23 39.64
C SER A 82 -16.00 21.30 40.85
N TYR A 83 -14.97 20.51 41.15
CA TYR A 83 -14.86 19.80 42.43
C TYR A 83 -13.61 20.24 43.19
N LYS A 84 -13.79 21.15 44.16
CA LYS A 84 -12.70 21.60 45.04
C LYS A 84 -12.38 20.52 46.10
N PRO A 85 -11.12 20.08 46.24
CA PRO A 85 -10.68 19.44 47.47
C PRO A 85 -10.70 20.47 48.61
N ALA A 86 -11.54 20.28 49.62
CA ALA A 86 -11.62 21.19 50.76
C ALA A 86 -10.59 20.81 51.83
N THR A 87 -9.52 21.58 51.95
CA THR A 87 -8.55 21.45 53.06
C THR A 87 -9.24 21.68 54.40
N LYS A 88 -9.20 20.66 55.27
CA LYS A 88 -9.53 20.79 56.69
C LYS A 88 -8.51 20.08 57.56
N ILE A 89 -7.67 20.90 58.19
CA ILE A 89 -6.85 20.51 59.33
C ILE A 89 -7.79 20.16 60.49
N GLN A 90 -7.58 19.02 61.16
CA GLN A 90 -7.97 18.92 62.57
C GLN A 90 -7.13 17.90 63.35
N ASN A 91 -6.59 18.36 64.48
CA ASN A 91 -5.80 17.56 65.40
C ASN A 91 -6.68 16.88 66.47
N TYR A 92 -6.18 15.73 66.94
CA TYR A 92 -6.29 15.23 68.32
C TYR A 92 -7.56 14.51 68.83
N ASN A 93 -7.34 13.22 69.12
CA ASN A 93 -7.86 12.39 70.22
C ASN A 93 -9.30 11.81 70.23
N PRO A 94 -9.49 10.65 70.91
CA PRO A 94 -10.67 9.80 70.76
C PRO A 94 -11.69 9.88 71.93
N PRO A 95 -12.94 9.44 71.71
CA PRO A 95 -13.91 9.16 72.77
C PRO A 95 -13.81 7.72 73.33
N THR A 96 -14.29 7.52 74.56
CA THR A 96 -13.94 6.36 75.40
C THR A 96 -15.11 5.39 75.63
N THR A 97 -14.90 4.09 75.35
CA THR A 97 -15.63 2.89 75.87
C THR A 97 -17.17 2.81 75.79
N ARG A 98 -17.70 1.72 75.18
CA ARG A 98 -18.25 0.56 75.93
C ARG A 98 -18.70 -0.64 75.06
N ALA A 99 -17.98 -1.76 75.26
CA ALA A 99 -18.43 -3.17 75.39
C ALA A 99 -19.65 -3.73 74.63
N VAL A 100 -19.45 -4.91 74.00
CA VAL A 100 -19.88 -6.24 74.53
C VAL A 100 -19.16 -7.38 73.76
N ASN A 101 -19.11 -8.59 74.34
CA ASN A 101 -18.37 -9.79 73.86
C ASN A 101 -19.16 -10.54 72.74
N SER A 102 -18.74 -11.67 72.12
CA SER A 102 -17.66 -12.65 72.41
C SER A 102 -17.37 -13.57 71.21
N LYS A 103 -16.12 -14.01 71.00
CA LYS A 103 -15.67 -15.43 71.19
C LYS A 103 -14.22 -15.70 70.74
N ASN A 104 -13.46 -16.29 71.67
CA ASN A 104 -12.32 -17.23 71.59
C ASN A 104 -11.84 -17.69 70.19
N LYS A 105 -10.54 -17.91 69.98
CA LYS A 105 -9.70 -18.79 70.83
C LYS A 105 -8.19 -18.48 70.79
N THR A 106 -7.53 -18.69 71.94
CA THR A 106 -6.06 -18.74 72.18
C THR A 106 -5.38 -19.87 71.38
N THR A 107 -4.04 -19.95 71.19
CA THR A 107 -2.85 -19.54 72.00
C THR A 107 -1.65 -19.40 71.01
N ILE A 108 -0.41 -18.94 71.28
CA ILE A 108 0.44 -18.78 72.48
C ILE A 108 1.11 -17.37 72.50
N GLN A 109 2.15 -17.14 73.31
CA GLN A 109 2.89 -15.89 73.57
C GLN A 109 4.34 -15.94 73.00
N THR A 110 5.04 -14.85 72.60
CA THR A 110 5.63 -13.67 73.32
C THR A 110 6.98 -13.99 74.08
N PRO A 111 7.79 -13.03 74.61
CA PRO A 111 9.17 -12.84 74.09
C PRO A 111 10.29 -12.75 75.18
N ALA A 112 11.53 -12.41 74.76
CA ALA A 112 12.54 -11.78 75.63
C ALA A 112 13.56 -10.91 74.84
N ALA A 113 14.15 -9.93 75.53
CA ALA A 113 15.24 -9.03 75.10
C ALA A 113 16.45 -9.21 76.08
N PRO A 114 17.56 -8.42 76.09
CA PRO A 114 17.91 -7.24 75.31
C PRO A 114 19.37 -7.19 74.76
N ALA A 115 19.75 -6.04 74.18
CA ALA A 115 21.01 -5.77 73.48
C ALA A 115 22.29 -5.75 74.35
N LYS A 116 23.47 -5.93 73.70
CA LYS A 116 24.61 -4.99 73.75
C LYS A 116 25.81 -5.31 72.82
N THR A 117 26.61 -4.26 72.59
CA THR A 117 28.05 -4.22 72.20
C THR A 117 28.54 -4.78 70.86
N ALA A 118 28.76 -3.84 69.93
CA ALA A 118 30.08 -3.42 69.41
C ALA A 118 31.08 -4.46 68.85
N GLY A 119 31.53 -4.19 67.61
CA GLY A 119 32.66 -4.84 66.94
C GLY A 119 32.93 -4.20 65.58
N VAL A 120 33.59 -3.03 65.57
CA VAL A 120 34.05 -2.38 64.33
C VAL A 120 35.52 -2.73 64.14
N GLU A 121 35.86 -3.38 63.04
CA GLU A 121 37.23 -3.66 62.63
C GLU A 121 37.52 -2.91 61.32
N LEU A 122 38.65 -2.20 61.27
CA LEU A 122 39.00 -1.29 60.19
C LEU A 122 39.98 -1.95 59.22
N THR A 123 39.67 -1.92 57.93
CA THR A 123 40.71 -1.98 56.89
C THR A 123 40.50 -0.82 55.91
N PRO A 124 41.56 -0.05 55.56
CA PRO A 124 41.42 1.13 54.72
C PRO A 124 41.48 0.78 53.23
N LYS A 125 40.64 1.45 52.43
CA LYS A 125 41.01 1.82 51.06
C LYS A 125 41.01 3.34 50.95
N THR A 126 42.04 3.85 50.29
CA THR A 126 42.40 5.26 50.23
C THR A 126 41.38 6.04 49.41
N PHE A 127 41.02 7.24 49.86
CA PHE A 127 40.48 8.27 48.96
C PHE A 127 41.62 8.78 48.08
N THR A 128 41.45 8.72 46.77
CA THR A 128 42.16 9.53 45.78
C THR A 128 41.11 10.34 45.05
N ALA A 129 41.20 11.67 45.11
CA ALA A 129 40.22 12.54 44.47
C ALA A 129 40.43 12.53 42.94
N ASP A 130 39.39 12.14 42.20
CA ASP A 130 39.32 12.30 40.75
C ASP A 130 37.87 12.61 40.36
N ASP A 131 37.31 13.69 40.94
CA ASP A 131 36.03 14.30 40.53
C ASP A 131 36.19 14.98 39.16
N LYS A 132 36.47 14.18 38.13
CA LYS A 132 36.32 14.59 36.73
C LYS A 132 34.84 14.55 36.39
N ALA A 133 34.25 15.71 36.22
CA ALA A 133 32.86 15.84 35.81
C ALA A 133 32.61 15.06 34.51
N GLU A 134 31.61 14.18 34.52
CA GLU A 134 31.15 13.48 33.32
C GLU A 134 30.62 14.49 32.30
N THR A 135 31.46 14.88 31.33
CA THR A 135 31.02 15.60 30.14
C THR A 135 30.13 14.68 29.31
N LYS A 136 28.82 14.72 29.57
CA LYS A 136 27.78 14.06 28.77
C LYS A 136 27.72 14.68 27.37
N VAL A 137 28.65 14.27 26.51
CA VAL A 137 28.63 14.55 25.07
C VAL A 137 27.31 14.02 24.54
N ALA A 138 26.48 14.92 24.02
CA ALA A 138 25.10 14.59 23.64
C ALA A 138 25.10 13.62 22.46
N SER A 139 24.71 12.36 22.70
CA SER A 139 24.50 11.39 21.63
C SER A 139 23.40 11.90 20.69
N ILE A 140 23.72 11.98 19.39
CA ILE A 140 22.71 12.20 18.35
C ILE A 140 21.97 10.86 18.20
N ASN A 141 21.03 10.61 19.11
CA ASN A 141 20.26 9.37 19.13
C ASN A 141 19.65 9.13 17.74
N PHE A 142 19.84 7.93 17.18
CA PHE A 142 19.30 7.52 15.88
C PHE A 142 17.78 7.78 15.75
N MET A 143 17.04 7.62 16.86
CA MET A 143 15.64 8.02 17.03
C MET A 143 15.31 9.47 16.57
N LYS A 144 16.26 10.40 16.63
CA LYS A 144 16.09 11.79 16.18
C LYS A 144 16.31 11.97 14.67
N LEU A 145 17.09 11.09 14.02
CA LEU A 145 17.41 11.15 12.59
C LEU A 145 16.37 10.39 11.74
N LEU A 146 15.84 9.29 12.25
CA LEU A 146 14.80 8.47 11.60
C LEU A 146 13.61 9.30 11.03
N PRO A 147 13.04 10.30 11.73
CA PRO A 147 11.92 11.10 11.20
C PRO A 147 12.30 11.96 9.98
N LEU A 148 13.57 12.40 9.89
CA LEU A 148 14.08 13.13 8.73
C LEU A 148 14.21 12.23 7.50
N LEU A 149 14.71 11.00 7.68
CA LEU A 149 14.81 10.01 6.60
C LEU A 149 13.42 9.63 6.06
N ILE A 150 12.44 9.42 6.94
CA ILE A 150 11.04 9.17 6.57
C ILE A 150 10.47 10.36 5.77
N PHE A 151 10.73 11.60 6.19
CA PHE A 151 10.27 12.79 5.46
C PHE A 151 10.90 12.91 4.07
N LEU A 152 12.22 12.67 3.94
CA LEU A 152 12.91 12.68 2.65
C LEU A 152 12.40 11.59 1.70
N GLY A 153 12.16 10.38 2.21
CA GLY A 153 11.56 9.28 1.44
C GLY A 153 10.12 9.55 0.99
N TYR A 154 9.32 10.22 1.84
CA TYR A 154 7.98 10.67 1.46
C TYR A 154 8.03 11.72 0.33
N ILE A 155 8.88 12.73 0.45
CA ILE A 155 9.00 13.79 -0.56
C ILE A 155 9.52 13.24 -1.89
N SER A 156 10.50 12.34 -1.89
CA SER A 156 11.01 11.73 -3.14
C SER A 156 9.93 10.89 -3.84
N ALA A 157 9.18 10.08 -3.10
CA ALA A 157 8.05 9.31 -3.63
C ALA A 157 6.96 10.22 -4.25
N VAL A 158 6.56 11.30 -3.55
CA VAL A 158 5.60 12.28 -4.06
C VAL A 158 6.10 12.95 -5.34
N CYS A 159 7.38 13.37 -5.38
CA CYS A 159 7.98 13.98 -6.56
C CYS A 159 8.00 13.02 -7.77
N LEU A 160 8.33 11.74 -7.57
CA LEU A 160 8.31 10.72 -8.62
C LEU A 160 6.90 10.46 -9.16
N LEU A 161 5.87 10.45 -8.31
CA LEU A 161 4.48 10.25 -8.73
C LEU A 161 3.94 11.47 -9.50
N LEU A 162 4.24 12.69 -9.04
CA LEU A 162 3.88 13.94 -9.75
C LEU A 162 4.64 14.08 -11.08
N TYR A 163 5.88 13.59 -11.17
CA TYR A 163 6.62 13.48 -12.43
C TYR A 163 5.95 12.49 -13.41
N LYS A 164 5.52 11.30 -12.95
CA LYS A 164 4.75 10.36 -13.79
C LYS A 164 3.45 10.97 -14.30
N ILE A 165 2.69 11.70 -13.47
CA ILE A 165 1.49 12.44 -13.92
C ILE A 165 1.84 13.48 -14.99
N SER A 166 2.96 14.18 -14.83
CA SER A 166 3.45 15.17 -15.79
C SER A 166 3.81 14.53 -17.13
N GLN A 167 4.51 13.38 -17.12
CA GLN A 167 4.79 12.59 -18.32
C GLN A 167 3.51 12.17 -19.06
N SER A 168 2.51 11.61 -18.34
CA SER A 168 1.22 11.22 -18.95
C SER A 168 0.50 12.41 -19.60
N TYR A 169 0.58 13.60 -19.01
CA TYR A 169 0.04 14.83 -19.62
C TYR A 169 0.78 15.23 -20.89
N PHE A 170 2.11 15.07 -20.96
CA PHE A 170 2.89 15.27 -22.18
C PHE A 170 2.56 14.22 -23.26
N SER A 171 2.41 12.94 -22.93
CA SER A 171 2.01 11.90 -23.89
C SER A 171 0.64 12.21 -24.52
N ILE A 172 -0.36 12.59 -23.71
CA ILE A 172 -1.67 13.03 -24.21
C ILE A 172 -1.57 14.28 -25.08
N ARG A 173 -0.61 15.19 -24.79
CA ARG A 173 -0.36 16.39 -25.61
C ARG A 173 0.24 16.05 -26.97
N GLU A 174 1.08 15.04 -27.07
CA GLU A 174 1.64 14.61 -28.36
C GLU A 174 0.63 13.83 -29.21
N ILE A 175 -0.18 12.94 -28.61
CA ILE A 175 -1.29 12.27 -29.32
C ILE A 175 -2.29 13.30 -29.87
N LYS A 176 -2.57 14.38 -29.12
CA LYS A 176 -3.39 15.51 -29.60
C LYS A 176 -2.78 16.33 -30.76
N LYS A 177 -1.51 16.10 -31.13
CA LYS A 177 -0.84 16.69 -32.29
C LYS A 177 -0.80 15.73 -33.48
N SER A 178 -0.60 14.42 -33.26
CA SER A 178 -0.66 13.40 -34.31
C SER A 178 -2.08 13.19 -34.83
N ALA A 179 -3.08 13.33 -33.95
CA ALA A 179 -4.49 13.12 -34.28
C ALA A 179 -5.01 13.96 -35.47
N LYS A 180 -5.65 13.26 -36.40
CA LYS A 180 -6.28 13.76 -37.62
C LYS A 180 -7.61 14.45 -37.30
N LEU A 181 -7.56 15.77 -37.16
CA LEU A 181 -8.73 16.62 -36.85
C LEU A 181 -9.85 16.49 -37.90
N MET A 182 -11.09 16.30 -37.45
CA MET A 182 -12.29 16.31 -38.29
C MET A 182 -13.17 17.52 -37.96
N ASN A 183 -13.28 18.44 -38.92
CA ASN A 183 -13.97 19.73 -38.73
C ASN A 183 -15.50 19.70 -38.97
N ARG A 184 -16.05 18.57 -39.44
CA ARG A 184 -17.48 18.32 -39.63
C ARG A 184 -17.72 16.82 -39.47
N PHE A 185 -18.56 16.41 -38.53
CA PHE A 185 -18.92 15.01 -38.37
C PHE A 185 -20.29 14.91 -37.71
N HIS A 186 -21.29 14.41 -38.45
CA HIS A 186 -22.68 14.57 -38.06
C HIS A 186 -23.03 13.98 -36.67
N PRO A 187 -22.53 12.78 -36.28
CA PRO A 187 -22.68 12.26 -34.92
C PRO A 187 -22.09 13.17 -33.84
N PHE A 188 -20.90 13.73 -34.07
CA PHE A 188 -20.26 14.65 -33.11
C PHE A 188 -21.06 15.95 -32.96
N ASP A 189 -21.42 16.57 -34.09
CA ASP A 189 -22.19 17.81 -34.13
C ASP A 189 -23.59 17.64 -33.49
N LYS A 190 -24.21 16.47 -33.67
CA LYS A 190 -25.46 16.04 -33.01
C LYS A 190 -25.27 15.89 -31.50
N ALA A 191 -24.27 15.10 -31.05
CA ALA A 191 -24.01 14.83 -29.64
C ALA A 191 -23.66 16.10 -28.83
N VAL A 192 -22.80 16.98 -29.37
CA VAL A 192 -22.45 18.29 -28.77
C VAL A 192 -23.70 19.14 -28.54
N LYS A 193 -24.60 19.17 -29.52
CA LYS A 193 -25.86 19.93 -29.47
C LYS A 193 -26.87 19.31 -28.50
N GLU A 194 -27.02 17.99 -28.49
CA GLU A 194 -27.91 17.28 -27.57
C GLU A 194 -27.48 17.42 -26.11
N LEU A 195 -26.17 17.40 -25.84
CA LEU A 195 -25.63 17.66 -24.51
C LEU A 195 -25.70 19.14 -24.10
N GLY A 196 -25.78 20.07 -25.06
CA GLY A 196 -25.77 21.51 -24.79
C GLY A 196 -24.42 21.98 -24.26
N LEU A 197 -23.33 21.46 -24.82
CA LEU A 197 -21.98 21.68 -24.31
C LEU A 197 -21.49 23.12 -24.60
N LYS A 198 -20.93 23.77 -23.56
CA LYS A 198 -20.37 25.14 -23.66
C LYS A 198 -18.86 25.17 -23.89
N ARG A 199 -18.14 24.06 -23.66
CA ARG A 199 -16.70 23.94 -23.95
C ARG A 199 -16.54 23.74 -25.46
N ASN A 200 -15.61 24.47 -26.07
CA ASN A 200 -15.24 24.24 -27.47
C ASN A 200 -14.37 22.98 -27.54
N VAL A 201 -14.97 21.84 -27.92
CA VAL A 201 -14.31 20.54 -28.03
C VAL A 201 -14.03 20.24 -29.51
N ARG A 202 -12.84 19.74 -29.81
CA ARG A 202 -12.49 19.26 -31.15
C ARG A 202 -12.71 17.75 -31.27
N PHE A 203 -12.91 17.26 -32.49
CA PHE A 203 -12.91 15.83 -32.79
C PHE A 203 -11.67 15.48 -33.62
N GLY A 204 -11.03 14.36 -33.31
CA GLY A 204 -9.89 13.84 -34.06
C GLY A 204 -9.85 12.32 -34.03
N ILE A 205 -9.36 11.73 -35.12
CA ILE A 205 -9.09 10.30 -35.22
C ILE A 205 -7.59 10.08 -34.96
N SER A 206 -7.21 9.01 -34.26
CA SER A 206 -5.81 8.69 -33.97
C SER A 206 -5.55 7.17 -34.04
N PRO A 207 -4.47 6.72 -34.70
CA PRO A 207 -3.99 5.34 -34.57
C PRO A 207 -3.31 5.09 -33.22
N ASP A 208 -2.86 6.14 -32.53
CA ASP A 208 -2.15 6.06 -31.24
C ASP A 208 -3.10 5.79 -30.04
N THR A 209 -4.34 5.37 -30.30
CA THR A 209 -5.37 5.09 -29.29
C THR A 209 -6.17 3.84 -29.66
N SER A 210 -6.30 2.89 -28.73
CA SER A 210 -7.08 1.64 -28.88
C SER A 210 -8.52 1.74 -28.36
N ILE A 211 -8.86 2.79 -27.60
CA ILE A 211 -10.21 3.10 -27.10
C ILE A 211 -10.57 4.56 -27.40
N PRO A 212 -11.87 4.94 -27.41
CA PRO A 212 -12.29 6.34 -27.40
C PRO A 212 -11.75 7.06 -26.15
N ILE A 213 -11.29 8.31 -26.28
CA ILE A 213 -10.74 9.08 -25.14
C ILE A 213 -11.16 10.56 -25.17
N ALA A 214 -11.85 10.98 -24.12
CA ALA A 214 -12.14 12.37 -23.72
C ALA A 214 -10.90 13.13 -23.23
N ALA A 215 -9.94 13.39 -24.11
CA ALA A 215 -8.68 14.04 -23.79
C ALA A 215 -8.88 15.55 -23.46
N GLY A 216 -9.04 15.87 -22.17
CA GLY A 216 -9.52 17.18 -21.68
C GLY A 216 -8.51 18.34 -21.52
N PHE A 217 -8.71 19.15 -20.47
CA PHE A 217 -8.03 20.41 -20.13
C PHE A 217 -8.29 21.60 -21.09
N LEU A 218 -7.31 22.51 -21.23
CA LEU A 218 -7.42 23.82 -21.92
C LEU A 218 -7.87 23.72 -23.39
N ASN A 219 -7.40 22.70 -24.09
CA ASN A 219 -7.77 22.38 -25.47
C ASN A 219 -8.36 20.97 -25.50
N PRO A 220 -9.64 20.80 -25.13
CA PRO A 220 -10.26 19.49 -25.04
C PRO A 220 -10.51 18.92 -26.44
N MET A 221 -10.30 17.62 -26.59
CA MET A 221 -10.50 16.87 -27.83
C MET A 221 -11.08 15.50 -27.50
N ILE A 222 -12.06 15.03 -28.29
CA ILE A 222 -12.39 13.61 -28.33
C ILE A 222 -11.47 12.95 -29.36
N LEU A 223 -10.73 11.94 -28.92
CA LEU A 223 -9.92 11.07 -29.75
C LEU A 223 -10.68 9.76 -29.98
N LEU A 224 -10.62 9.24 -31.21
CA LEU A 224 -11.22 7.96 -31.57
C LEU A 224 -10.20 7.09 -32.34
N PRO A 225 -10.11 5.78 -32.05
CA PRO A 225 -9.38 4.79 -32.86
C PRO A 225 -9.83 4.78 -34.33
N GLU A 226 -8.94 4.38 -35.25
CA GLU A 226 -9.27 4.29 -36.67
C GLU A 226 -10.26 3.14 -37.00
N ASN A 227 -10.16 1.98 -36.34
CA ASN A 227 -11.06 0.84 -36.58
C ASN A 227 -12.52 1.13 -36.21
N LEU A 228 -12.75 1.85 -35.10
CA LEU A 228 -14.10 2.16 -34.62
C LEU A 228 -14.87 3.14 -35.54
N MET A 229 -14.22 3.77 -36.52
CA MET A 229 -14.88 4.54 -37.58
C MET A 229 -15.49 3.65 -38.68
N GLU A 230 -15.02 2.41 -38.83
CA GLU A 230 -15.48 1.46 -39.85
C GLU A 230 -16.38 0.36 -39.27
N GLU A 231 -16.17 0.00 -38.00
CA GLU A 231 -16.85 -1.14 -37.34
C GLU A 231 -18.15 -0.77 -36.59
N LEU A 232 -18.37 0.51 -36.27
CA LEU A 232 -19.57 1.02 -35.59
C LEU A 232 -20.52 1.74 -36.55
N THR A 233 -21.84 1.58 -36.34
CA THR A 233 -22.86 2.33 -37.08
C THR A 233 -22.95 3.79 -36.62
N GLU A 234 -23.59 4.66 -37.44
CA GLU A 234 -23.70 6.09 -37.14
C GLU A 234 -24.41 6.38 -35.80
N ASP A 235 -25.40 5.57 -35.40
CA ASP A 235 -26.09 5.73 -34.12
C ASP A 235 -25.31 5.14 -32.94
N GLU A 236 -24.57 4.03 -33.10
CA GLU A 236 -23.64 3.53 -32.08
C GLU A 236 -22.51 4.53 -31.83
N LEU A 237 -21.92 5.05 -32.90
CA LEU A 237 -20.87 6.06 -32.82
C LEU A 237 -21.40 7.39 -32.25
N HIS A 238 -22.66 7.76 -32.52
CA HIS A 238 -23.33 8.85 -31.80
C HIS A 238 -23.41 8.59 -30.29
N ILE A 239 -23.76 7.37 -29.87
CA ILE A 239 -23.84 6.98 -28.45
C ILE A 239 -22.47 7.07 -27.77
N VAL A 240 -21.41 6.53 -28.40
CA VAL A 240 -20.03 6.59 -27.89
C VAL A 240 -19.57 8.05 -27.73
N LEU A 241 -19.80 8.90 -28.74
CA LEU A 241 -19.45 10.32 -28.65
C LEU A 241 -20.27 11.06 -27.59
N LEU A 242 -21.51 10.64 -27.32
CA LEU A 242 -22.36 11.19 -26.25
C LEU A 242 -21.82 10.83 -24.85
N HIS A 243 -21.16 9.68 -24.70
CA HIS A 243 -20.45 9.27 -23.48
C HIS A 243 -19.20 10.14 -23.24
N GLU A 244 -18.28 10.18 -24.20
CA GLU A 244 -17.03 10.93 -24.09
C GLU A 244 -17.26 12.45 -23.89
N LEU A 245 -18.24 13.02 -24.58
CA LEU A 245 -18.61 14.44 -24.42
C LEU A 245 -19.32 14.72 -23.08
N ALA A 246 -19.92 13.71 -22.44
CA ALA A 246 -20.55 13.86 -21.13
C ALA A 246 -19.50 13.98 -20.01
N HIS A 247 -18.35 13.30 -20.09
CA HIS A 247 -17.21 13.55 -19.20
C HIS A 247 -16.71 15.00 -19.29
N LEU A 248 -16.46 15.49 -20.52
CA LEU A 248 -16.01 16.87 -20.72
C LEU A 248 -17.04 17.92 -20.28
N LYS A 249 -18.33 17.59 -20.38
CA LYS A 249 -19.44 18.42 -19.86
C LYS A 249 -19.43 18.50 -18.33
N ARG A 250 -19.09 17.40 -17.65
CA ARG A 250 -19.01 17.29 -16.19
C ARG A 250 -17.72 17.86 -15.59
N TRP A 251 -16.73 18.19 -16.42
CA TRP A 251 -15.36 18.54 -16.02
C TRP A 251 -14.64 17.37 -15.34
N ASP A 252 -15.00 16.14 -15.72
CA ASP A 252 -14.42 14.92 -15.16
C ASP A 252 -12.90 14.85 -15.42
N ASP A 253 -12.42 15.45 -16.50
CA ASP A 253 -11.00 15.60 -16.85
C ASP A 253 -10.20 16.36 -15.78
N TYR A 254 -10.76 17.44 -15.22
CA TYR A 254 -10.15 18.14 -14.09
C TYR A 254 -10.33 17.37 -12.78
N SER A 255 -11.46 16.66 -12.60
CA SER A 255 -11.68 15.83 -11.41
C SER A 255 -10.65 14.70 -11.30
N LYS A 256 -10.32 14.03 -12.41
CA LYS A 256 -9.38 12.90 -12.46
C LYS A 256 -7.94 13.36 -12.24
N LEU A 257 -7.58 14.58 -12.69
CA LEU A 257 -6.30 15.21 -12.36
C LEU A 257 -6.19 15.49 -10.85
N GLY A 258 -7.19 16.16 -10.26
CA GLY A 258 -7.20 16.45 -8.82
C GLY A 258 -7.16 15.17 -7.97
N GLN A 259 -7.90 14.15 -8.39
CA GLN A 259 -7.90 12.81 -7.79
C GLN A 259 -6.50 12.18 -7.84
N LYS A 260 -5.82 12.17 -8.99
CA LYS A 260 -4.45 11.63 -9.13
C LYS A 260 -3.40 12.43 -8.35
N CYS A 261 -3.57 13.74 -8.20
CA CYS A 261 -2.72 14.55 -7.32
C CYS A 261 -2.91 14.18 -5.84
N ILE A 262 -4.16 14.00 -5.38
CA ILE A 262 -4.45 13.55 -4.00
C ILE A 262 -3.90 12.13 -3.76
N GLU A 263 -4.12 11.21 -4.69
CA GLU A 263 -3.60 9.84 -4.68
C GLU A 263 -2.06 9.81 -4.63
N SER A 264 -1.39 10.75 -5.30
CA SER A 264 0.08 10.87 -5.25
C SER A 264 0.60 11.41 -3.92
N LEU A 265 -0.12 12.36 -3.31
CA LEU A 265 0.21 12.91 -1.98
C LEU A 265 -0.07 11.92 -0.85
N TRP A 266 -0.99 10.97 -1.06
CA TRP A 266 -1.45 10.02 -0.04
C TRP A 266 -1.32 8.56 -0.52
N PHE A 267 -0.26 8.26 -1.27
CA PHE A 267 -0.05 6.97 -1.92
C PHE A 267 -0.07 5.76 -0.95
N PHE A 268 0.33 6.01 0.30
CA PHE A 268 0.37 5.02 1.39
C PHE A 268 -0.99 4.82 2.10
N HIS A 269 -2.02 5.64 1.80
CA HIS A 269 -3.25 5.67 2.59
C HIS A 269 -4.36 4.79 1.99
N PRO A 270 -4.71 3.63 2.59
CA PRO A 270 -5.61 2.65 1.98
C PRO A 270 -7.05 3.16 1.78
N VAL A 271 -7.57 3.92 2.75
CA VAL A 271 -8.89 4.58 2.65
C VAL A 271 -8.94 5.55 1.46
N VAL A 272 -7.89 6.34 1.23
CA VAL A 272 -7.84 7.26 0.08
C VAL A 272 -7.89 6.48 -1.22
N LYS A 273 -7.08 5.41 -1.36
CA LYS A 273 -7.11 4.50 -2.53
C LYS A 273 -8.50 3.89 -2.75
N TRP A 274 -9.18 3.47 -1.69
CA TRP A 274 -10.56 2.94 -1.77
C TRP A 274 -11.57 4.01 -2.23
N ILE A 275 -11.52 5.22 -1.67
CA ILE A 275 -12.41 6.33 -2.05
C ILE A 275 -12.16 6.76 -3.50
N VAL A 276 -10.89 6.86 -3.92
CA VAL A 276 -10.47 7.13 -5.30
C VAL A 276 -11.14 6.13 -6.27
N ASN A 277 -11.11 4.84 -5.96
CA ASN A 277 -11.75 3.82 -6.78
C ASN A 277 -13.29 3.91 -6.77
N GLN A 278 -13.93 4.27 -5.65
CA GLN A 278 -15.38 4.52 -5.62
C GLN A 278 -15.78 5.80 -6.38
N ILE A 279 -14.94 6.84 -6.39
CA ILE A 279 -15.14 8.07 -7.17
C ILE A 279 -15.07 7.77 -8.67
N ASP A 280 -14.17 6.87 -9.09
CA ASP A 280 -14.13 6.38 -10.47
C ASP A 280 -15.42 5.66 -10.86
N LEU A 281 -15.84 4.64 -10.11
CA LEU A 281 -17.07 3.90 -10.40
C LEU A 281 -18.33 4.80 -10.40
N GLU A 282 -18.50 5.68 -9.41
CA GLU A 282 -19.64 6.60 -9.37
C GLU A 282 -19.52 7.76 -10.38
N ARG A 283 -18.33 7.98 -10.97
CA ARG A 283 -18.20 8.83 -12.17
C ARG A 283 -18.84 8.13 -13.36
N GLU A 284 -18.43 6.89 -13.64
CA GLU A 284 -18.91 6.12 -14.78
C GLU A 284 -20.44 5.99 -14.76
N ILE A 285 -21.00 5.50 -13.65
CA ILE A 285 -22.46 5.34 -13.48
C ILE A 285 -23.19 6.67 -13.67
N ALA A 286 -22.61 7.80 -13.24
CA ALA A 286 -23.20 9.12 -13.42
C ALA A 286 -23.05 9.70 -14.85
N VAL A 287 -22.18 9.14 -15.70
CA VAL A 287 -22.18 9.36 -17.16
C VAL A 287 -23.20 8.45 -17.82
N ASP A 288 -23.22 7.17 -17.48
CA ASP A 288 -24.20 6.19 -17.98
C ASP A 288 -25.64 6.72 -17.80
N ASP A 289 -25.98 7.20 -16.59
CA ASP A 289 -27.25 7.87 -16.27
C ASP A 289 -27.58 9.08 -17.17
N LEU A 290 -26.56 9.85 -17.57
CA LEU A 290 -26.72 11.04 -18.40
C LEU A 290 -26.88 10.70 -19.88
N VAL A 291 -26.20 9.64 -20.35
CA VAL A 291 -26.32 9.12 -21.72
C VAL A 291 -27.66 8.43 -21.91
N ILE A 292 -28.07 7.53 -21.00
CA ILE A 292 -29.38 6.85 -21.04
C ILE A 292 -30.54 7.85 -21.06
N LYS A 293 -30.42 8.93 -20.26
CA LYS A 293 -31.39 10.03 -20.23
C LYS A 293 -31.44 10.88 -21.52
N LYS A 294 -30.48 10.70 -22.43
CA LYS A 294 -30.41 11.36 -23.74
C LYS A 294 -30.81 10.43 -24.88
N THR A 295 -30.32 9.19 -24.89
CA THR A 295 -30.69 8.15 -25.87
C THR A 295 -32.15 7.70 -25.71
N GLY A 296 -32.69 7.77 -24.49
CA GLY A 296 -34.03 7.28 -24.15
C GLY A 296 -34.14 5.75 -24.09
N SER A 297 -33.01 5.03 -24.19
CA SER A 297 -32.94 3.57 -24.15
C SER A 297 -31.69 3.13 -23.40
N ALA A 298 -31.89 2.36 -22.33
CA ALA A 298 -30.81 1.70 -21.59
C ALA A 298 -30.27 0.48 -22.35
N ASP A 299 -31.14 -0.21 -23.10
CA ASP A 299 -30.79 -1.45 -23.81
C ASP A 299 -29.82 -1.18 -24.97
N ARG A 300 -30.17 -0.25 -25.86
CA ARG A 300 -29.27 0.20 -26.95
C ARG A 300 -27.96 0.78 -26.45
N TYR A 301 -27.97 1.33 -25.24
CA TYR A 301 -26.77 1.85 -24.60
C TYR A 301 -25.87 0.70 -24.09
N ALA A 302 -26.44 -0.30 -23.42
CA ALA A 302 -25.74 -1.50 -22.99
C ALA A 302 -25.22 -2.33 -24.19
N GLU A 303 -26.04 -2.53 -25.22
CA GLU A 303 -25.65 -3.18 -26.49
C GLU A 303 -24.44 -2.48 -27.13
N CYS A 304 -24.50 -1.15 -27.28
CA CYS A 304 -23.42 -0.35 -27.83
C CYS A 304 -22.13 -0.42 -26.98
N LEU A 305 -22.26 -0.45 -25.64
CA LEU A 305 -21.11 -0.56 -24.73
C LEU A 305 -20.47 -1.96 -24.79
N THR A 306 -21.27 -3.02 -24.83
CA THR A 306 -20.81 -4.41 -25.02
C THR A 306 -20.06 -4.56 -26.33
N ARG A 307 -20.60 -4.04 -27.44
CA ARG A 307 -19.95 -4.07 -28.75
C ARG A 307 -18.66 -3.24 -28.76
N LEU A 308 -18.65 -2.06 -28.15
CA LEU A 308 -17.44 -1.24 -28.01
C LEU A 308 -16.33 -2.00 -27.27
N MET A 309 -16.65 -2.73 -26.19
CA MET A 309 -15.68 -3.56 -25.48
C MET A 309 -15.15 -4.70 -26.38
N GLN A 310 -16.04 -5.44 -27.06
CA GLN A 310 -15.63 -6.52 -27.98
C GLN A 310 -14.65 -6.05 -29.07
N LEU A 311 -14.90 -4.88 -29.66
CA LEU A 311 -14.05 -4.28 -30.72
C LEU A 311 -12.74 -3.67 -30.19
N THR A 312 -12.56 -3.52 -28.88
CA THR A 312 -11.37 -2.88 -28.28
C THR A 312 -10.53 -3.86 -27.45
N THR A 313 -11.07 -5.01 -27.06
CA THR A 313 -10.32 -6.10 -26.40
C THR A 313 -9.37 -6.87 -27.34
N GLY A 314 -9.46 -6.68 -28.66
CA GLY A 314 -8.69 -7.45 -29.65
C GLY A 314 -7.29 -6.91 -29.98
N THR A 315 -6.93 -5.70 -29.56
CA THR A 315 -5.63 -5.07 -29.89
C THR A 315 -4.73 -4.99 -28.66
N GLY A 316 -3.63 -5.74 -28.67
CA GLY A 316 -2.78 -5.96 -27.50
C GLY A 316 -1.84 -4.82 -27.10
N THR A 317 -1.14 -5.05 -25.97
CA THR A 317 0.03 -4.29 -25.47
C THR A 317 -0.14 -2.77 -25.39
N SER A 318 -0.63 -2.27 -24.25
CA SER A 318 -0.53 -0.85 -23.89
C SER A 318 -0.01 -0.67 -22.46
N LEU A 319 1.21 -0.13 -22.34
CA LEU A 319 1.89 0.13 -21.05
C LEU A 319 1.35 1.41 -20.37
N ILE A 320 0.04 1.50 -20.18
CA ILE A 320 -0.64 2.65 -19.56
C ILE A 320 -1.33 2.22 -18.26
N PRO A 321 -0.71 2.45 -17.09
CA PRO A 321 -1.32 2.16 -15.79
C PRO A 321 -2.63 2.94 -15.59
N GLY A 322 -3.74 2.22 -15.39
CA GLY A 322 -5.04 2.80 -15.06
C GLY A 322 -6.10 2.85 -16.17
N VAL A 323 -5.91 2.14 -17.29
CA VAL A 323 -6.94 1.95 -18.34
C VAL A 323 -7.79 0.69 -18.11
N TYR A 324 -7.27 -0.32 -17.40
CA TYR A 324 -8.09 -1.44 -16.93
C TYR A 324 -9.06 -0.98 -15.84
N SER A 325 -10.35 -0.97 -16.18
CA SER A 325 -11.43 -1.01 -15.19
C SER A 325 -11.60 -2.47 -14.74
N ASP A 326 -11.80 -2.71 -13.44
CA ASP A 326 -12.05 -4.07 -12.93
C ASP A 326 -13.26 -4.69 -13.65
N LYS A 327 -13.22 -6.00 -13.91
CA LYS A 327 -14.44 -6.76 -14.29
C LYS A 327 -15.60 -6.45 -13.31
N LYS A 328 -15.30 -6.37 -12.01
CA LYS A 328 -16.23 -6.02 -10.93
C LYS A 328 -16.82 -4.59 -11.05
N GLN A 329 -16.13 -3.65 -11.70
CA GLN A 329 -16.68 -2.31 -12.03
C GLN A 329 -17.58 -2.36 -13.28
N ILE A 330 -17.18 -3.10 -14.32
CA ILE A 330 -17.96 -3.25 -15.56
C ILE A 330 -19.31 -3.95 -15.27
N PHE A 331 -19.31 -5.08 -14.57
CA PHE A 331 -20.54 -5.78 -14.17
C PHE A 331 -21.48 -4.87 -13.35
N LYS A 332 -20.94 -4.06 -12.46
CA LYS A 332 -21.71 -3.14 -11.61
C LYS A 332 -22.26 -1.92 -12.36
N ARG A 333 -21.65 -1.53 -13.48
CA ARG A 333 -22.27 -0.59 -14.44
C ARG A 333 -23.48 -1.25 -15.11
N PHE A 334 -23.34 -2.47 -15.66
CA PHE A 334 -24.47 -3.20 -16.22
C PHE A 334 -25.59 -3.42 -15.19
N GLU A 335 -25.27 -3.77 -13.94
CA GLU A 335 -26.22 -3.92 -12.84
C GLU A 335 -27.06 -2.64 -12.64
N GLU A 336 -26.43 -1.49 -12.39
CA GLU A 336 -27.16 -0.23 -12.17
C GLU A 336 -27.90 0.23 -13.44
N ILE A 337 -27.34 0.05 -14.64
CA ILE A 337 -28.01 0.34 -15.94
C ILE A 337 -29.31 -0.47 -16.09
N LEU A 338 -29.25 -1.79 -15.86
CA LEU A 338 -30.38 -2.69 -15.99
C LEU A 338 -31.41 -2.51 -14.85
N MET A 339 -30.96 -2.22 -13.62
CA MET A 339 -31.87 -1.95 -12.50
C MET A 339 -32.59 -0.60 -12.61
N ASN A 340 -31.98 0.43 -13.23
CA ASN A 340 -32.59 1.77 -13.31
C ASN A 340 -33.87 1.81 -14.18
N LYS A 341 -34.09 0.80 -15.05
CA LYS A 341 -35.37 0.56 -15.75
C LYS A 341 -36.61 0.61 -14.84
N ARG A 342 -36.48 0.30 -13.54
CA ARG A 342 -37.64 0.05 -12.67
C ARG A 342 -38.29 1.30 -12.03
N LYS A 343 -37.71 2.52 -12.04
CA LYS A 343 -38.20 3.64 -11.16
C LYS A 343 -38.15 5.10 -11.68
N ASP A 344 -38.59 5.42 -12.90
CA ASP A 344 -38.69 6.82 -13.42
C ASP A 344 -39.81 7.70 -12.79
N LYS A 345 -40.18 7.49 -11.52
CA LYS A 345 -41.27 8.21 -10.83
C LYS A 345 -41.01 8.50 -9.34
N ARG A 346 -39.99 9.31 -9.03
CA ARG A 346 -39.85 10.08 -7.75
C ARG A 346 -38.79 11.19 -7.87
N LYS A 347 -39.20 12.44 -8.09
CA LYS A 347 -38.31 13.59 -7.85
C LYS A 347 -38.22 13.83 -6.34
N LEU A 348 -37.02 13.86 -5.77
CA LEU A 348 -36.82 14.24 -4.37
C LEU A 348 -37.10 15.74 -4.19
N SER A 349 -37.84 16.10 -3.14
CA SER A 349 -37.99 17.51 -2.73
C SER A 349 -36.63 18.03 -2.22
N PRO A 350 -36.23 19.28 -2.55
CA PRO A 350 -34.97 19.85 -2.09
C PRO A 350 -34.79 19.77 -0.57
N VAL A 351 -35.89 19.85 0.20
CA VAL A 351 -35.90 19.71 1.67
C VAL A 351 -35.29 18.38 2.14
N LYS A 352 -35.47 17.29 1.37
CA LYS A 352 -34.87 15.99 1.71
C LYS A 352 -33.37 15.96 1.42
N THR A 353 -32.91 16.61 0.35
CA THR A 353 -31.49 16.75 0.05
C THR A 353 -30.79 17.64 1.08
N THR A 354 -31.43 18.73 1.53
CA THR A 354 -30.93 19.54 2.65
C THR A 354 -30.82 18.70 3.93
N GLY A 355 -31.87 17.94 4.28
CA GLY A 355 -31.87 17.10 5.48
C GLY A 355 -30.74 16.07 5.52
N ILE A 356 -30.42 15.42 4.39
CA ILE A 356 -29.30 14.48 4.28
C ILE A 356 -27.96 15.20 4.50
N LEU A 357 -27.77 16.38 3.90
CA LEU A 357 -26.55 17.20 4.11
C LEU A 357 -26.42 17.68 5.56
N THR A 358 -27.52 18.08 6.21
CA THR A 358 -27.51 18.47 7.63
C THR A 358 -27.17 17.29 8.53
N VAL A 359 -27.72 16.10 8.28
CA VAL A 359 -27.39 14.89 9.05
C VAL A 359 -25.92 14.48 8.85
N ALA A 360 -25.41 14.55 7.62
CA ALA A 360 -23.99 14.30 7.35
C ALA A 360 -23.08 15.30 8.08
N ALA A 361 -23.40 16.59 8.05
CA ALA A 361 -22.64 17.62 8.77
C ALA A 361 -22.67 17.43 10.29
N VAL A 362 -23.83 17.10 10.87
CA VAL A 362 -23.98 16.79 12.30
C VAL A 362 -23.19 15.54 12.68
N LEU A 363 -23.14 14.52 11.81
CA LEU A 363 -22.36 13.30 12.05
C LEU A 363 -20.85 13.52 11.92
N VAL A 364 -20.39 14.41 11.02
CA VAL A 364 -18.98 14.86 11.01
C VAL A 364 -18.63 15.59 12.31
N VAL A 365 -19.51 16.46 12.81
CA VAL A 365 -19.34 17.13 14.11
C VAL A 365 -19.36 16.12 15.28
N ALA A 366 -20.15 15.05 15.21
CA ALA A 366 -20.11 13.98 16.20
C ALA A 366 -18.82 13.15 16.14
N VAL A 367 -18.30 12.80 14.95
CA VAL A 367 -17.00 12.12 14.82
C VAL A 367 -15.88 12.97 15.42
N LEU A 368 -15.87 14.28 15.14
CA LEU A 368 -14.95 15.27 15.75
C LEU A 368 -15.05 15.38 17.29
N GLN A 369 -16.10 14.85 17.92
CA GLN A 369 -16.27 14.83 19.38
C GLN A 369 -15.90 13.47 20.01
N ILE A 370 -15.74 12.42 19.20
CA ILE A 370 -15.66 11.01 19.66
C ILE A 370 -14.31 10.36 19.34
N THR A 371 -13.61 10.79 18.27
CA THR A 371 -12.28 10.26 17.96
C THR A 371 -11.25 10.67 19.01
N PRO A 372 -10.63 9.72 19.75
CA PRO A 372 -9.48 10.07 20.58
C PRO A 372 -8.33 10.45 19.66
N VAL A 373 -7.74 11.64 19.87
CA VAL A 373 -6.53 12.04 19.15
C VAL A 373 -5.39 11.12 19.60
N ILE A 374 -4.81 10.37 18.67
CA ILE A 374 -3.66 9.51 18.96
C ILE A 374 -2.41 10.37 18.98
N ALA A 375 -2.25 11.13 20.06
CA ALA A 375 -1.04 11.88 20.34
C ALA A 375 0.11 10.89 20.58
N LEU A 376 1.10 10.89 19.70
CA LEU A 376 2.34 10.13 19.91
C LEU A 376 3.07 10.71 21.14
N PRO A 377 3.73 9.88 21.98
CA PRO A 377 4.47 10.36 23.14
C PRO A 377 5.78 11.05 22.73
N GLY A 378 5.66 12.23 22.12
CA GLY A 378 6.75 12.98 21.50
C GLY A 378 6.52 14.50 21.55
N THR A 379 7.17 15.16 22.50
CA THR A 379 7.52 16.60 22.45
C THR A 379 6.39 17.64 22.39
N HIS A 380 5.31 17.46 23.16
CA HIS A 380 4.50 18.59 23.65
C HIS A 380 4.35 18.57 25.17
N MET A 381 5.44 18.85 25.89
CA MET A 381 5.34 19.31 27.28
C MET A 381 4.65 20.68 27.25
N THR A 382 3.41 20.78 27.72
CA THR A 382 2.66 22.04 27.65
C THR A 382 3.23 23.06 28.64
N TYR A 383 2.97 24.34 28.38
CA TYR A 383 3.49 25.42 29.23
C TYR A 383 3.02 25.30 30.70
N GLN A 384 1.89 24.64 30.96
CA GLN A 384 1.44 24.36 32.32
C GLN A 384 2.12 23.13 32.93
N GLU A 385 2.33 22.03 32.20
CA GLU A 385 3.12 20.89 32.73
C GLU A 385 4.55 21.32 33.06
N MET A 386 5.13 22.24 32.28
CA MET A 386 6.44 22.82 32.58
C MET A 386 6.42 23.74 33.82
N LEU A 387 5.31 24.45 34.06
CA LEU A 387 5.11 25.25 35.29
C LEU A 387 4.87 24.36 36.51
N ASP A 388 4.02 23.34 36.42
CA ASP A 388 3.78 22.36 37.49
C ASP A 388 5.09 21.67 37.90
N HIS A 389 5.93 21.29 36.93
CA HIS A 389 7.23 20.67 37.20
C HIS A 389 8.23 21.66 37.82
N LEU A 390 8.21 22.93 37.42
CA LEU A 390 9.02 23.99 38.04
C LEU A 390 8.55 24.30 39.47
N GLU A 391 7.25 24.45 39.70
CA GLU A 391 6.66 24.74 41.02
C GLU A 391 6.90 23.58 42.00
N GLN A 392 6.79 22.33 41.54
CA GLN A 392 7.18 21.16 42.32
C GLN A 392 8.68 21.14 42.62
N THR A 393 9.55 21.39 41.63
CA THR A 393 11.00 21.45 41.82
C THR A 393 11.41 22.57 42.80
N ILE A 394 10.72 23.71 42.76
CA ILE A 394 10.91 24.82 43.71
C ILE A 394 10.50 24.40 45.12
N SER A 395 9.32 23.79 45.30
CA SER A 395 8.86 23.25 46.59
C SER A 395 9.84 22.24 47.21
N ASP A 396 10.36 21.31 46.42
CA ASP A 396 11.33 20.32 46.87
C ASP A 396 12.69 20.97 47.21
N THR A 397 13.08 22.04 46.51
CA THR A 397 14.29 22.83 46.78
C THR A 397 14.14 23.71 48.03
N GLU A 398 12.95 24.27 48.30
CA GLU A 398 12.69 25.04 49.53
C GLU A 398 12.75 24.13 50.77
N GLN A 399 12.18 22.92 50.73
CA GLN A 399 12.32 21.94 51.82
C GLN A 399 13.79 21.53 52.05
N ALA A 400 14.59 21.38 50.99
CA ALA A 400 16.02 21.11 51.13
C ALA A 400 16.80 22.29 51.77
N ASN A 401 16.37 23.53 51.53
CA ASN A 401 16.99 24.72 52.11
C ASN A 401 16.61 24.94 53.59
N GLU A 402 15.36 24.67 54.01
CA GLU A 402 14.98 24.71 55.44
C GLU A 402 15.75 23.66 56.27
N LEU A 403 16.08 22.51 55.68
CA LEU A 403 16.86 21.46 56.35
C LEU A 403 18.36 21.78 56.48
N THR A 404 18.91 22.67 55.63
CA THR A 404 20.34 22.98 55.58
C THR A 404 20.73 24.29 56.27
N SER A 405 19.77 25.17 56.60
CA SER A 405 20.01 26.47 57.26
C SER A 405 20.38 26.39 58.76
N SER A 406 21.22 25.43 59.16
CA SER A 406 21.64 25.20 60.56
C SER A 406 23.17 25.18 60.79
N SER A 407 23.97 25.65 59.82
CA SER A 407 25.40 25.95 60.04
C SER A 407 25.83 27.24 59.34
N ASN A 408 26.67 28.05 60.02
CA ASN A 408 26.91 29.45 59.67
C ASN A 408 27.89 29.65 58.51
N SER A 409 27.46 30.29 57.43
CA SER A 409 28.25 31.33 56.73
C SER A 409 27.32 32.26 55.94
N THR A 410 27.75 33.51 55.70
CA THR A 410 26.86 34.62 55.30
C THR A 410 26.91 34.96 53.82
N VAL A 411 25.75 35.03 53.16
CA VAL A 411 25.53 35.76 51.90
C VAL A 411 24.21 36.55 52.01
N THR A 412 24.19 37.79 51.48
CA THR A 412 23.02 38.69 51.50
C THR A 412 22.10 38.52 50.29
N PRO A 413 20.78 38.77 50.43
CA PRO A 413 19.84 38.67 49.32
C PRO A 413 19.95 39.86 48.35
N VAL A 414 19.61 39.62 47.07
CA VAL A 414 19.42 40.66 46.05
C VAL A 414 17.92 40.82 45.78
N ALA A 415 17.45 42.07 45.70
CA ALA A 415 16.02 42.39 45.70
C ALA A 415 15.36 42.27 44.32
N SER A 416 14.06 41.98 44.30
CA SER A 416 13.20 42.15 43.14
C SER A 416 12.87 43.62 42.91
N VAL A 417 12.73 44.01 41.63
CA VAL A 417 12.22 45.33 41.22
C VAL A 417 11.03 45.09 40.29
N VAL A 418 9.87 45.63 40.66
CA VAL A 418 8.64 45.63 39.87
C VAL A 418 8.47 47.00 39.22
N TRP A 419 7.94 47.03 38.00
CA TRP A 419 7.43 48.25 37.36
C TRP A 419 6.07 47.99 36.72
N GLU A 420 5.22 49.02 36.68
CA GLU A 420 3.78 48.89 36.44
C GLU A 420 3.26 50.05 35.57
N GLY A 421 2.27 49.77 34.71
CA GLY A 421 1.62 50.73 33.79
C GLY A 421 2.07 50.61 32.32
N ASP A 422 1.25 50.97 31.32
CA ASP A 422 -0.20 51.27 31.35
C ASP A 422 -0.84 51.02 29.96
N ASN A 423 -2.16 51.13 29.85
CA ASN A 423 -2.98 50.58 28.78
C ASN A 423 -3.11 51.51 27.55
N ASN A 424 -2.51 51.15 26.41
CA ASN A 424 -3.18 51.07 25.08
C ASN A 424 -2.23 50.77 23.91
N SER A 425 -1.96 49.49 23.62
CA SER A 425 -1.76 49.00 22.24
C SER A 425 -1.82 47.46 22.22
N LYS A 426 -2.16 46.85 21.08
CA LYS A 426 -2.01 45.40 20.88
C LYS A 426 -0.55 45.08 20.54
N SER A 427 0.28 44.97 21.57
CA SER A 427 1.71 44.65 21.46
C SER A 427 2.01 43.40 22.28
N GLN A 428 2.69 42.40 21.70
CA GLN A 428 3.01 41.15 22.40
C GLN A 428 4.14 41.39 23.41
N SER A 429 3.85 41.25 24.70
CA SER A 429 4.84 41.27 25.77
C SER A 429 5.62 39.96 25.82
N VAL A 430 6.77 39.91 25.13
CA VAL A 430 7.68 38.76 25.17
C VAL A 430 8.49 38.79 26.47
N ALA A 431 8.18 37.90 27.41
CA ALA A 431 8.98 37.70 28.61
C ALA A 431 10.21 36.83 28.29
N TYR A 432 11.39 37.45 28.22
CA TYR A 432 12.66 36.72 28.10
C TYR A 432 13.09 36.18 29.47
N VAL A 433 13.05 34.86 29.65
CA VAL A 433 13.74 34.20 30.77
C VAL A 433 15.24 34.21 30.47
N VAL A 434 15.99 34.99 31.25
CA VAL A 434 17.45 35.13 31.10
C VAL A 434 18.16 34.04 31.91
N TYR A 435 18.81 33.10 31.22
CA TYR A 435 19.76 32.20 31.85
C TYR A 435 21.07 32.95 32.20
N PRO A 436 21.70 32.72 33.37
CA PRO A 436 22.91 33.45 33.75
C PRO A 436 24.15 33.05 32.94
N ARG A 437 24.73 34.07 32.26
CA ARG A 437 26.14 34.35 31.88
C ARG A 437 27.22 33.27 32.11
N THR A 438 28.26 33.17 31.27
CA THR A 438 28.96 34.24 30.50
C THR A 438 28.93 34.00 28.98
N GLN A 439 28.80 34.97 28.06
CA GLN A 439 29.29 36.37 27.90
C GLN A 439 30.74 36.55 27.38
N ALA A 440 30.95 36.19 26.12
CA ALA A 440 31.81 36.87 25.15
C ALA A 440 31.21 36.69 23.73
N TYR A 441 31.76 37.33 22.69
CA TYR A 441 31.45 37.10 21.26
C TYR A 441 29.99 37.24 20.77
N ALA A 442 29.19 38.14 21.38
CA ALA A 442 27.83 38.45 20.93
C ALA A 442 27.63 39.93 20.53
N GLN A 443 28.64 40.60 19.97
CA GLN A 443 28.54 42.02 19.58
C GLN A 443 29.50 42.42 18.43
N ALA A 444 29.24 41.91 17.22
CA ALA A 444 29.91 42.35 15.98
C ALA A 444 28.98 42.27 14.75
N ASN A 445 28.56 41.06 14.37
CA ASN A 445 27.90 40.78 13.08
C ASN A 445 26.43 41.24 12.96
N ALA A 446 25.99 42.20 13.77
CA ALA A 446 24.68 42.85 13.64
C ALA A 446 24.69 44.03 12.65
N ILE A 447 25.87 44.52 12.23
CA ILE A 447 26.03 45.68 11.34
C ILE A 447 26.92 45.32 10.15
N ALA A 448 26.42 44.43 9.28
CA ALA A 448 27.07 44.07 8.01
C ALA A 448 26.10 43.67 6.90
N LEU A 449 24.94 43.07 7.24
CA LEU A 449 24.03 42.45 6.27
C LEU A 449 22.81 43.32 5.88
N ALA A 450 22.92 44.64 5.98
CA ALA A 450 21.85 45.59 5.67
C ALA A 450 22.15 46.53 4.48
N THR A 451 23.32 46.39 3.84
CA THR A 451 23.84 47.39 2.88
C THR A 451 24.32 46.76 1.56
N SER A 452 23.49 45.91 0.95
CA SER A 452 23.58 45.61 -0.49
C SER A 452 22.21 45.27 -1.08
N VAL A 453 22.08 45.39 -2.40
CA VAL A 453 20.85 45.30 -3.24
C VAL A 453 20.12 46.64 -3.47
N LYS A 454 20.00 46.99 -4.77
CA LYS A 454 19.25 48.11 -5.39
C LYS A 454 19.81 49.53 -5.20
N GLN A 455 20.79 49.82 -6.04
CA GLN A 455 21.02 51.14 -6.64
C GLN A 455 20.19 51.27 -7.95
N ASP A 456 19.83 52.50 -8.34
CA ASP A 456 19.14 52.93 -9.59
C ASP A 456 17.76 52.29 -9.91
N THR A 457 16.69 53.01 -10.29
CA THR A 457 16.59 54.21 -11.15
C THR A 457 15.36 55.10 -10.83
N ASP A 458 15.60 56.42 -10.75
CA ASP A 458 14.91 57.57 -11.39
C ASP A 458 13.38 57.86 -11.33
N LEU A 459 13.11 59.19 -11.37
CA LEU A 459 11.86 59.93 -11.70
C LEU A 459 10.74 60.00 -10.63
N ASP A 460 10.15 61.17 -10.31
CA ASP A 460 10.49 62.59 -10.62
C ASP A 460 9.66 63.58 -9.75
N LEU A 461 9.95 64.89 -9.88
CA LEU A 461 9.17 66.10 -9.49
C LEU A 461 9.18 66.61 -8.02
N ASP A 462 9.82 67.78 -7.85
CA ASP A 462 9.30 69.06 -7.30
C ASP A 462 8.51 69.09 -5.95
N SER A 463 8.72 70.02 -5.00
CA SER A 463 9.29 71.39 -5.07
C SER A 463 9.71 71.96 -3.70
N ASP A 464 10.44 73.09 -3.72
CA ASP A 464 10.59 74.14 -2.68
C ASP A 464 11.41 73.79 -1.40
N ILE A 465 12.59 74.39 -1.14
CA ILE A 465 12.90 75.80 -0.70
C ILE A 465 12.69 76.00 0.82
N ASP A 466 13.63 76.51 1.65
CA ASP A 466 15.05 76.89 1.50
C ASP A 466 15.65 77.21 2.92
N VAL A 467 16.95 77.55 3.00
CA VAL A 467 17.67 78.21 4.12
C VAL A 467 18.13 77.35 5.33
N ASP A 468 19.37 76.84 5.21
CA ASP A 468 20.42 76.76 6.25
C ASP A 468 21.05 78.18 6.44
N PRO A 469 21.68 78.64 7.57
CA PRO A 469 22.81 78.00 8.29
C PRO A 469 22.79 78.22 9.85
N ASP A 470 23.83 78.06 10.70
CA ASP A 470 25.30 78.07 10.51
C ASP A 470 26.11 77.54 11.74
N ILE A 471 27.42 77.32 11.52
CA ILE A 471 28.58 77.29 12.46
C ILE A 471 29.01 75.96 13.17
N ASP A 472 30.26 75.57 12.88
CA ASP A 472 31.08 74.46 13.43
C ASP A 472 31.67 74.68 14.85
N ILE A 473 32.38 73.65 15.38
CA ILE A 473 33.86 73.69 15.56
C ILE A 473 34.49 72.31 15.91
N ASP A 474 35.64 72.06 15.30
CA ASP A 474 36.64 70.94 15.37
C ASP A 474 37.43 70.87 16.72
N PRO A 475 38.48 70.02 16.97
CA PRO A 475 39.02 68.84 16.24
C PRO A 475 39.47 67.62 17.12
N ASP A 476 40.01 66.57 16.47
CA ASP A 476 41.10 65.61 16.84
C ASP A 476 41.28 64.99 18.25
N ILE A 477 41.63 63.69 18.30
CA ILE A 477 42.92 63.16 18.84
C ILE A 477 43.09 61.63 18.59
N ASP A 478 44.36 61.19 18.54
CA ASP A 478 44.83 59.92 17.99
C ASP A 478 44.88 58.68 18.92
N ILE A 479 45.05 57.56 18.21
CA ILE A 479 45.39 56.15 18.54
C ILE A 479 46.49 55.93 19.60
N ASP A 480 46.38 54.84 20.39
CA ASP A 480 47.50 53.92 20.71
C ASP A 480 46.95 52.51 21.11
N PRO A 481 47.43 51.38 20.53
CA PRO A 481 47.00 50.02 20.90
C PRO A 481 47.84 49.38 22.03
N ASP A 482 47.33 48.26 22.60
CA ASP A 482 48.06 47.04 23.03
C ASP A 482 47.35 46.33 24.22
N PHE A 483 46.70 45.19 23.95
CA PHE A 483 46.92 43.95 24.70
C PHE A 483 46.26 42.75 23.99
N ASP A 484 46.95 41.62 23.96
CA ASP A 484 46.57 40.40 23.23
C ASP A 484 46.22 39.24 24.18
N PHE A 485 45.60 38.16 23.66
CA PHE A 485 45.64 36.83 24.30
C PHE A 485 45.19 35.70 23.35
N ASP A 486 46.17 35.12 22.68
CA ASP A 486 46.33 33.71 22.28
C ASP A 486 45.06 32.91 21.90
N VAL A 487 44.86 32.78 20.58
CA VAL A 487 44.36 31.53 19.98
C VAL A 487 45.58 30.70 19.60
N ASP A 488 45.54 29.38 19.77
CA ASP A 488 46.60 28.47 19.32
C ASP A 488 46.72 28.53 17.77
N PRO A 489 47.85 29.00 17.20
CA PRO A 489 47.98 29.19 15.76
C PRO A 489 48.44 27.95 15.00
N ASP A 490 48.93 26.91 15.70
CA ASP A 490 49.93 26.00 15.12
C ASP A 490 49.35 25.00 14.10
N LEU A 491 48.02 24.85 14.00
CA LEU A 491 47.39 23.94 13.01
C LEU A 491 47.62 24.37 11.54
N ASP A 492 47.63 25.67 11.23
CA ASP A 492 47.93 26.16 9.87
C ASP A 492 49.43 25.93 9.52
N ASP A 493 50.32 26.04 10.51
CA ASP A 493 51.76 25.80 10.35
C ASP A 493 52.13 24.30 10.36
N ILE A 494 51.35 23.44 11.03
CA ILE A 494 51.48 21.96 10.97
C ILE A 494 51.34 21.47 9.52
N TYR A 495 50.33 21.92 8.80
CA TYR A 495 50.15 21.57 7.39
C TYR A 495 50.99 22.46 6.44
N GLY A 496 51.42 23.65 6.88
CA GLY A 496 52.29 24.56 6.13
C GLY A 496 51.60 25.22 4.93
N LEU A 497 50.28 25.40 4.99
CA LEU A 497 49.40 25.67 3.84
C LEU A 497 49.38 27.13 3.38
N ARG A 498 50.56 27.73 3.18
CA ARG A 498 50.67 29.14 2.81
C ARG A 498 50.57 29.44 1.30
N ASP A 499 50.62 28.41 0.43
CA ASP A 499 50.57 28.59 -1.04
C ASP A 499 50.15 27.33 -1.82
N ARG A 500 48.90 26.86 -1.69
CA ARG A 500 48.25 25.89 -2.61
C ARG A 500 46.73 26.10 -2.67
N ASP A 501 46.12 25.66 -3.76
CA ASP A 501 44.71 25.93 -4.10
C ASP A 501 43.71 25.38 -3.07
N GLY A 502 42.53 26.02 -2.97
CA GLY A 502 41.43 25.71 -2.02
C GLY A 502 40.72 24.35 -2.19
N PHE A 503 41.43 23.38 -2.79
CA PHE A 503 41.18 21.95 -2.68
C PHE A 503 41.80 21.39 -1.39
N LEU A 504 43.01 21.84 -0.99
CA LEU A 504 43.65 21.39 0.26
C LEU A 504 42.90 21.85 1.51
N GLN A 505 42.38 23.07 1.48
CA GLN A 505 41.49 23.56 2.54
C GLN A 505 40.32 22.59 2.77
N ARG A 506 39.74 22.00 1.71
CA ARG A 506 38.63 21.04 1.86
C ARG A 506 39.05 19.69 2.43
N ILE A 507 40.34 19.32 2.37
CA ILE A 507 40.85 18.10 3.02
C ILE A 507 41.01 18.37 4.52
N VAL A 508 41.62 19.51 4.88
CA VAL A 508 41.75 19.96 6.27
C VAL A 508 40.38 20.24 6.91
N ASP A 509 39.46 20.90 6.20
CA ASP A 509 38.07 21.10 6.64
C ASP A 509 37.35 19.76 6.84
N TRP A 510 37.57 18.77 5.97
CA TRP A 510 36.98 17.43 6.07
C TRP A 510 37.52 16.64 7.27
N SER A 511 38.82 16.73 7.58
CA SER A 511 39.37 16.17 8.82
C SER A 511 38.71 16.83 10.05
N ASN A 512 38.65 18.17 10.06
CA ASN A 512 38.14 18.98 11.18
C ASN A 512 36.61 18.89 11.40
N GLU A 513 35.78 18.70 10.36
CA GLU A 513 34.31 18.57 10.53
C GLU A 513 33.89 17.33 11.33
N PHE A 514 34.74 16.31 11.40
CA PHE A 514 34.34 14.94 11.76
C PHE A 514 34.27 14.61 13.27
N THR A 515 33.91 15.59 14.10
CA THR A 515 33.78 15.45 15.57
C THR A 515 32.44 14.85 16.04
N SER A 516 31.55 14.46 15.12
CA SER A 516 30.23 13.90 15.46
C SER A 516 30.24 12.39 15.74
N ASN A 517 29.31 11.94 16.60
CA ASN A 517 29.18 10.51 16.95
C ASN A 517 28.31 9.76 15.94
N PHE A 518 28.93 8.83 15.21
CA PHE A 518 28.26 7.83 14.37
C PHE A 518 27.93 6.57 15.19
N GLY A 519 27.06 5.71 14.66
CA GLY A 519 26.78 4.39 15.21
C GLY A 519 27.85 3.35 14.84
N THR A 520 27.77 2.17 15.44
CA THR A 520 28.60 1.02 15.05
C THR A 520 28.18 0.48 13.69
N GLY A 521 29.10 0.35 12.75
CA GLY A 521 28.85 -0.14 11.39
C GLY A 521 29.88 0.33 10.37
N THR A 522 29.69 -0.08 9.11
CA THR A 522 30.46 0.36 7.94
C THR A 522 29.53 1.09 6.97
N SER A 523 29.97 2.20 6.39
CA SER A 523 29.26 2.91 5.32
C SER A 523 30.24 3.43 4.27
N ILE A 524 29.82 3.38 3.01
CA ILE A 524 30.58 3.86 1.85
C ILE A 524 29.67 4.81 1.07
N THR A 525 30.16 6.01 0.76
CA THR A 525 29.44 7.06 0.04
C THR A 525 30.28 7.48 -1.16
N SER A 526 29.66 7.60 -2.34
CA SER A 526 30.25 8.38 -3.43
C SER A 526 29.71 9.80 -3.32
N ASP A 527 30.59 10.78 -3.22
CA ASP A 527 30.25 12.20 -3.08
C ASP A 527 30.08 12.85 -4.47
N ASP A 528 29.36 13.98 -4.54
CA ASP A 528 29.05 14.70 -5.80
C ASP A 528 30.30 15.20 -6.56
N ASP A 529 31.47 15.26 -5.90
CA ASP A 529 32.76 15.61 -6.49
C ASP A 529 33.48 14.42 -7.15
N GLY A 530 32.89 13.21 -7.10
CA GLY A 530 33.47 11.98 -7.62
C GLY A 530 34.46 11.29 -6.68
N SER A 531 34.60 11.76 -5.44
CA SER A 531 35.36 11.07 -4.40
C SER A 531 34.54 9.98 -3.71
N VAL A 532 35.22 9.03 -3.08
CA VAL A 532 34.62 7.95 -2.29
C VAL A 532 35.00 8.14 -0.83
N SER A 533 34.00 8.37 0.02
CA SER A 533 34.14 8.46 1.48
C SER A 533 33.76 7.13 2.13
N VAL A 534 34.61 6.63 3.01
CA VAL A 534 34.47 5.40 3.79
C VAL A 534 34.44 5.75 5.28
N TYR A 535 33.53 5.12 6.02
CA TYR A 535 33.48 5.18 7.46
C TYR A 535 33.26 3.78 8.05
N ILE A 536 34.05 3.42 9.07
CA ILE A 536 33.96 2.17 9.84
C ILE A 536 34.06 2.55 11.32
N SER A 537 33.12 2.08 12.15
CA SER A 537 33.26 2.20 13.61
C SER A 537 32.69 1.03 14.39
N ASP A 538 33.36 0.69 15.49
CA ASP A 538 32.86 -0.13 16.58
C ASP A 538 33.14 0.58 17.93
N ARG A 539 32.68 0.03 19.05
CA ARG A 539 32.66 0.64 20.41
C ARG A 539 33.99 1.24 20.92
N ARG A 540 35.13 0.86 20.34
CA ARG A 540 36.47 1.39 20.67
C ARG A 540 37.34 1.69 19.44
N TYR A 541 36.78 1.57 18.24
CA TYR A 541 37.52 1.62 16.98
C TYR A 541 36.82 2.58 16.01
N LYS A 542 37.58 3.44 15.34
CA LYS A 542 37.11 4.34 14.28
C LYS A 542 38.12 4.35 13.15
N LEU A 543 37.63 4.26 11.93
CA LEU A 543 38.43 4.39 10.71
C LEU A 543 37.60 5.18 9.68
N LYS A 544 38.14 6.32 9.25
CA LYS A 544 37.62 7.15 8.16
C LYS A 544 38.61 7.06 7.01
N ALA A 545 38.13 7.06 5.77
CA ALA A 545 38.99 7.28 4.61
C ALA A 545 38.24 8.05 3.52
N LYS A 546 38.92 8.87 2.73
CA LYS A 546 38.37 9.52 1.53
C LYS A 546 39.38 9.44 0.40
N PHE A 547 38.90 9.06 -0.79
CA PHE A 547 39.71 8.78 -1.96
C PHE A 547 39.20 9.59 -3.15
N ALA A 548 40.06 10.25 -3.91
CA ALA A 548 39.66 10.89 -5.17
C ALA A 548 40.74 10.77 -6.25
N GLY A 549 40.29 10.65 -7.51
CA GLY A 549 41.15 10.40 -8.66
C GLY A 549 41.45 8.92 -8.90
N GLU A 550 42.21 8.64 -9.95
CA GLU A 550 42.67 7.27 -10.23
C GLU A 550 43.88 6.96 -9.35
N ILE A 551 43.73 5.93 -8.50
CA ILE A 551 44.79 5.48 -7.59
C ILE A 551 45.38 4.16 -8.11
N GLU A 552 46.70 4.08 -8.08
CA GLU A 552 47.47 2.88 -8.29
C GLU A 552 48.17 2.51 -6.97
N PHE A 553 47.82 1.35 -6.42
CA PHE A 553 48.52 0.77 -5.27
C PHE A 553 49.74 -0.05 -5.75
N THR A 554 50.64 -0.39 -4.83
CA THR A 554 51.75 -1.30 -5.10
C THR A 554 51.24 -2.72 -5.39
N ASP A 555 52.06 -3.54 -6.04
CA ASP A 555 51.64 -4.86 -6.52
C ASP A 555 51.26 -5.84 -5.39
N ASN A 556 51.60 -5.51 -4.13
CA ASN A 556 51.21 -6.21 -2.89
C ASN A 556 50.10 -5.49 -2.08
N ASP A 557 49.48 -4.45 -2.64
CA ASP A 557 48.48 -3.56 -2.05
C ASP A 557 48.87 -2.80 -0.75
N ARG A 558 50.10 -2.96 -0.24
CA ARG A 558 50.54 -2.41 1.06
C ARG A 558 50.92 -0.92 1.04
N ALA A 559 51.01 -0.28 -0.13
CA ALA A 559 51.34 1.13 -0.26
C ALA A 559 50.74 1.73 -1.55
N VAL A 560 50.85 3.05 -1.69
CA VAL A 560 50.45 3.78 -2.91
C VAL A 560 51.66 3.88 -3.84
N LYS A 561 51.42 3.65 -5.14
CA LYS A 561 52.41 3.68 -6.22
C LYS A 561 52.27 4.93 -7.08
N SER A 562 51.04 5.33 -7.40
CA SER A 562 50.73 6.61 -8.05
C SER A 562 49.29 7.07 -7.75
N ILE A 563 49.03 8.36 -7.89
CA ILE A 563 47.69 8.96 -7.82
C ILE A 563 47.58 9.96 -8.98
N SER A 564 46.46 9.99 -9.70
CA SER A 564 46.20 10.97 -10.77
C SER A 564 46.34 12.41 -10.27
N LYS A 565 46.73 13.32 -11.17
CA LYS A 565 46.84 14.77 -10.88
C LYS A 565 45.57 15.31 -10.20
N ASP A 566 45.77 16.13 -9.16
CA ASP A 566 44.70 16.71 -8.31
C ASP A 566 43.85 15.65 -7.57
N GLY A 567 44.29 14.39 -7.52
CA GLY A 567 43.73 13.33 -6.68
C GLY A 567 44.42 13.24 -5.31
N PHE A 568 43.76 12.59 -4.37
CA PHE A 568 44.23 12.44 -2.99
C PHE A 568 43.70 11.18 -2.30
N ILE A 569 44.33 10.85 -1.18
CA ILE A 569 43.90 9.87 -0.19
C ILE A 569 44.04 10.51 1.18
N ALA A 570 42.95 10.59 1.94
CA ALA A 570 42.94 11.01 3.34
C ALA A 570 42.47 9.82 4.19
N ILE A 571 43.21 9.42 5.23
CA ILE A 571 42.83 8.30 6.12
C ILE A 571 43.11 8.67 7.56
N TYR A 572 42.13 8.42 8.44
CA TYR A 572 42.20 8.63 9.88
C TYR A 572 41.79 7.33 10.57
N GLU A 573 42.61 6.82 11.49
CA GLU A 573 42.31 5.67 12.35
C GLU A 573 42.47 6.05 13.84
N LYS A 574 41.56 5.55 14.68
CA LYS A 574 41.69 5.59 16.13
C LYS A 574 41.31 4.23 16.72
N ASP A 575 42.26 3.55 17.35
CA ASP A 575 42.05 2.28 18.04
C ASP A 575 42.38 2.42 19.54
N GLY A 576 41.33 2.46 20.37
CA GLY A 576 41.47 2.68 21.81
C GLY A 576 42.00 4.08 22.14
N SER A 577 43.27 4.16 22.53
CA SER A 577 43.99 5.42 22.78
C SER A 577 44.61 6.00 21.50
N ASP A 578 45.08 5.12 20.62
CA ASP A 578 46.14 5.42 19.66
C ASP A 578 45.51 6.00 18.39
N GLU A 579 45.98 7.17 17.94
CA GLU A 579 45.35 7.97 16.88
C GLU A 579 46.35 8.28 15.77
N HIS A 580 45.99 7.97 14.52
CA HIS A 580 46.86 8.10 13.36
C HIS A 580 46.09 8.73 12.19
N GLU A 581 46.71 9.69 11.50
CA GLU A 581 46.14 10.35 10.32
C GLU A 581 47.17 10.48 9.20
N ILE A 582 46.76 10.30 7.95
CA ILE A 582 47.61 10.45 6.78
C ILE A 582 46.86 11.06 5.59
N ASP A 583 47.44 12.13 5.04
CA ASP A 583 47.06 12.72 3.76
C ASP A 583 48.15 12.46 2.72
N ILE A 584 47.77 11.89 1.58
CA ILE A 584 48.62 11.67 0.41
C ILE A 584 48.02 12.41 -0.78
N ILE A 585 48.71 13.40 -1.31
CA ILE A 585 48.22 14.29 -2.37
C ILE A 585 49.13 14.20 -3.60
N SER A 586 48.55 14.11 -4.80
CA SER A 586 49.29 14.16 -6.07
C SER A 586 49.61 15.60 -6.48
N ASP A 587 50.90 15.94 -6.56
CA ASP A 587 51.35 17.27 -7.01
C ASP A 587 51.14 17.47 -8.53
N LYS A 588 51.40 18.70 -9.01
CA LYS A 588 51.20 19.06 -10.43
C LYS A 588 52.19 18.38 -11.40
N ASN A 589 53.15 17.60 -10.89
CA ASN A 589 54.10 16.76 -11.62
C ASN A 589 53.88 15.24 -11.40
N GLY A 590 52.94 14.84 -10.53
CA GLY A 590 52.71 13.44 -10.15
C GLY A 590 53.62 12.91 -9.03
N ALA A 591 54.33 13.79 -8.31
CA ALA A 591 54.99 13.42 -7.06
C ALA A 591 53.97 13.37 -5.91
N LEU A 592 54.12 12.39 -5.01
CA LEU A 592 53.24 12.26 -3.85
C LEU A 592 53.78 13.11 -2.68
N ASP A 593 52.97 14.05 -2.24
CA ASP A 593 53.15 14.82 -1.00
C ASP A 593 52.47 14.04 0.13
N ILE A 594 53.15 13.84 1.27
CA ILE A 594 52.65 13.02 2.39
C ILE A 594 52.72 13.82 3.69
N VAL A 595 51.57 14.00 4.33
CA VAL A 595 51.46 14.46 5.73
C VAL A 595 51.01 13.26 6.55
N TYR A 596 51.73 12.97 7.64
CA TYR A 596 51.42 11.88 8.57
C TYR A 596 51.44 12.44 10.00
N LEU A 597 50.41 12.14 10.79
CA LEU A 597 50.26 12.56 12.18
C LEU A 597 50.00 11.35 13.07
N VAL A 598 50.49 11.41 14.30
CA VAL A 598 50.20 10.45 15.38
C VAL A 598 49.87 11.26 16.63
N ASP A 599 48.71 11.00 17.25
CA ASP A 599 48.14 11.75 18.37
C ASP A 599 48.22 13.29 18.13
N ASP A 600 47.64 13.75 17.01
CA ASP A 600 47.67 15.13 16.48
C ASP A 600 49.07 15.71 16.16
N ASN A 601 50.16 14.96 16.41
CA ASN A 601 51.54 15.43 16.20
C ASN A 601 52.10 14.92 14.87
N LYS A 602 52.53 15.84 14.00
CA LYS A 602 53.16 15.51 12.70
C LYS A 602 54.46 14.71 12.87
N GLN A 603 54.56 13.56 12.20
CA GLN A 603 55.72 12.67 12.21
C GLN A 603 56.34 12.53 10.81
N GLU A 604 57.56 11.98 10.75
CA GLU A 604 58.10 11.47 9.48
C GLU A 604 57.39 10.17 9.10
N PHE A 605 57.04 9.98 7.82
CA PHE A 605 56.42 8.74 7.35
C PHE A 605 57.47 7.63 7.20
N ASP A 606 57.90 7.12 8.35
CA ASP A 606 58.99 6.16 8.52
C ASP A 606 58.52 4.70 8.34
N ASP A 607 59.33 3.73 8.76
CA ASP A 607 59.01 2.31 8.57
C ASP A 607 57.88 1.81 9.48
N ASP A 608 57.64 2.44 10.65
CA ASP A 608 56.48 2.13 11.50
C ASP A 608 55.21 2.81 10.95
N GLY A 609 55.31 4.05 10.44
CA GLY A 609 54.22 4.71 9.71
C GLY A 609 53.77 3.94 8.47
N LYS A 610 54.72 3.47 7.65
CA LYS A 610 54.43 2.59 6.48
C LYS A 610 53.77 1.27 6.90
N LYS A 611 54.20 0.68 8.03
CA LYS A 611 53.62 -0.55 8.56
C LYS A 611 52.17 -0.35 8.98
N TRP A 612 51.88 0.71 9.75
CA TRP A 612 50.52 1.08 10.14
C TRP A 612 49.64 1.31 8.90
N PHE A 613 50.09 2.14 7.95
CA PHE A 613 49.33 2.44 6.73
C PHE A 613 48.98 1.19 5.93
N ALA A 614 49.91 0.24 5.82
CA ALA A 614 49.67 -1.04 5.18
C ALA A 614 48.63 -1.91 5.92
N GLU A 615 48.64 -1.90 7.26
CA GLU A 615 47.65 -2.60 8.09
C GLU A 615 46.25 -1.94 7.99
N VAL A 616 46.16 -0.61 7.82
CA VAL A 616 44.89 0.10 7.61
C VAL A 616 44.33 -0.10 6.21
N LEU A 617 45.17 -0.04 5.17
CA LEU A 617 44.77 -0.40 3.80
C LEU A 617 44.21 -1.83 3.75
N GLU A 618 44.85 -2.78 4.44
CA GLU A 618 44.39 -4.16 4.56
C GLU A 618 42.98 -4.27 5.20
N LYS A 619 42.73 -3.57 6.31
CA LYS A 619 41.39 -3.45 6.93
C LYS A 619 40.36 -2.84 5.95
N LEU A 620 40.75 -1.79 5.21
CA LEU A 620 39.88 -1.11 4.25
C LEU A 620 39.47 -2.03 3.11
N TYR A 621 40.41 -2.74 2.46
CA TYR A 621 40.09 -3.60 1.31
C TYR A 621 39.07 -4.69 1.67
N TYR A 622 39.31 -5.44 2.75
CA TYR A 622 38.43 -6.57 3.11
C TYR A 622 37.07 -6.13 3.68
N ARG A 623 36.95 -4.91 4.24
CA ARG A 623 35.66 -4.40 4.76
C ARG A 623 34.87 -3.53 3.79
N THR A 624 35.45 -3.12 2.66
CA THR A 624 34.77 -2.23 1.68
C THR A 624 34.79 -2.72 0.23
N GLY A 625 35.68 -3.66 -0.12
CA GLY A 625 35.96 -3.99 -1.51
C GLY A 625 36.76 -2.93 -2.26
N LEU A 626 37.43 -1.99 -1.57
CA LEU A 626 38.34 -1.03 -2.21
C LEU A 626 39.36 -1.78 -3.10
N ASN A 627 39.54 -1.31 -4.34
CA ASN A 627 40.40 -1.90 -5.36
C ASN A 627 40.10 -3.36 -5.77
N TYR A 628 38.97 -3.98 -5.35
CA TYR A 628 38.72 -5.42 -5.48
C TYR A 628 39.00 -6.02 -6.87
N LYS A 629 38.60 -5.33 -7.95
CA LYS A 629 38.78 -5.80 -9.34
C LYS A 629 40.25 -6.11 -9.64
N LYS A 630 41.15 -5.15 -9.45
CA LYS A 630 42.59 -5.33 -9.69
C LYS A 630 43.22 -6.41 -8.79
N ARG A 631 42.69 -6.58 -7.56
CA ARG A 631 43.14 -7.64 -6.63
C ARG A 631 42.73 -9.02 -7.17
N VAL A 632 41.49 -9.19 -7.60
CA VAL A 632 40.98 -10.42 -8.22
C VAL A 632 41.68 -10.72 -9.54
N ASP A 633 41.83 -9.73 -10.43
CA ASP A 633 42.57 -9.86 -11.70
C ASP A 633 43.98 -10.44 -11.47
N ARG A 634 44.71 -9.89 -10.48
CA ARG A 634 46.08 -10.32 -10.12
C ARG A 634 46.08 -11.72 -9.53
N ILE A 635 45.29 -11.96 -8.46
CA ILE A 635 45.25 -13.26 -7.77
C ILE A 635 44.81 -14.38 -8.73
N PHE A 636 43.81 -14.14 -9.57
CA PHE A 636 43.39 -15.08 -10.61
C PHE A 636 44.52 -15.38 -11.62
N SER A 637 45.33 -14.38 -11.98
CA SER A 637 46.46 -14.57 -12.92
C SER A 637 47.68 -15.29 -12.31
N GLU A 638 47.82 -15.28 -10.98
CA GLU A 638 48.96 -15.85 -10.25
C GLU A 638 48.64 -17.23 -9.61
N GLU A 639 47.42 -17.38 -9.07
CA GLU A 639 46.99 -18.52 -8.24
C GLU A 639 45.66 -19.15 -8.71
N GLY A 640 44.97 -18.55 -9.70
CA GLY A 640 43.73 -19.07 -10.27
C GLY A 640 42.49 -18.86 -9.39
N VAL A 641 41.43 -19.63 -9.66
CA VAL A 641 40.16 -19.58 -8.90
C VAL A 641 40.37 -19.88 -7.42
N ASP A 642 41.20 -20.87 -7.09
CA ASP A 642 41.40 -21.29 -5.70
C ASP A 642 42.10 -20.21 -4.85
N GLY A 643 43.07 -19.46 -5.41
CA GLY A 643 43.64 -18.29 -4.70
C GLY A 643 42.62 -17.18 -4.44
N VAL A 644 41.67 -16.95 -5.36
CA VAL A 644 40.57 -15.98 -5.15
C VAL A 644 39.58 -16.46 -4.10
N ILE A 645 39.41 -17.78 -3.92
CA ILE A 645 38.59 -18.38 -2.86
C ILE A 645 39.30 -18.31 -1.51
N ASP A 646 40.59 -18.65 -1.43
CA ASP A 646 41.40 -18.56 -0.21
C ASP A 646 41.51 -17.11 0.31
N GLU A 647 41.45 -16.11 -0.58
CA GLU A 647 41.38 -14.69 -0.22
C GLU A 647 40.06 -14.33 0.51
N LEU A 648 38.95 -15.05 0.27
CA LEU A 648 37.66 -14.80 0.94
C LEU A 648 37.66 -15.15 2.43
N ASP A 649 38.55 -16.01 2.91
CA ASP A 649 38.67 -16.32 4.35
C ASP A 649 39.10 -15.11 5.20
N LYS A 650 39.53 -14.02 4.54
CA LYS A 650 39.91 -12.73 5.16
C LYS A 650 38.77 -11.71 5.15
N ILE A 651 37.62 -12.04 4.55
CA ILE A 651 36.55 -11.10 4.23
C ILE A 651 35.32 -11.38 5.09
N GLU A 652 35.05 -10.49 6.06
CA GLU A 652 33.91 -10.61 6.99
C GLU A 652 32.55 -10.19 6.38
N SER A 653 32.55 -9.52 5.21
CA SER A 653 31.36 -8.89 4.64
C SER A 653 30.84 -9.63 3.41
N GLY A 654 29.61 -10.18 3.49
CA GLY A 654 28.93 -10.83 2.37
C GLY A 654 28.82 -9.97 1.10
N TYR A 655 28.66 -8.64 1.25
CA TYR A 655 28.70 -7.69 0.14
C TYR A 655 30.06 -7.70 -0.58
N VAL A 656 31.16 -7.70 0.18
CA VAL A 656 32.52 -7.74 -0.37
C VAL A 656 32.83 -9.12 -0.97
N ILE A 657 32.34 -10.21 -0.35
CA ILE A 657 32.41 -11.57 -0.93
C ILE A 657 31.71 -11.60 -2.29
N ARG A 658 30.48 -11.05 -2.40
CA ARG A 658 29.80 -10.94 -3.70
C ARG A 658 30.61 -10.09 -4.67
N LEU A 659 31.17 -8.94 -4.28
CA LEU A 659 32.00 -8.14 -5.18
C LEU A 659 33.18 -8.95 -5.75
N TYR A 660 33.91 -9.67 -4.90
CA TYR A 660 35.01 -10.55 -5.33
C TYR A 660 34.53 -11.64 -6.29
N MET A 661 33.43 -12.32 -5.96
CA MET A 661 32.84 -13.36 -6.83
C MET A 661 32.28 -12.80 -8.14
N THR A 662 31.65 -11.62 -8.13
CA THR A 662 31.22 -10.92 -9.35
C THR A 662 32.42 -10.53 -10.20
N ALA A 663 33.55 -10.11 -9.63
CA ALA A 663 34.78 -9.89 -10.41
C ALA A 663 35.27 -11.20 -11.05
N LEU A 664 35.36 -12.28 -10.26
CA LEU A 664 35.78 -13.61 -10.74
C LEU A 664 34.92 -14.12 -11.92
N LEU A 665 33.60 -13.88 -11.86
CA LEU A 665 32.64 -14.24 -12.90
C LEU A 665 32.76 -13.43 -14.20
N ASN A 666 33.55 -12.35 -14.24
CA ASN A 666 33.85 -11.65 -15.49
C ASN A 666 34.99 -12.33 -16.29
N HIS A 667 35.69 -13.31 -15.72
CA HIS A 667 36.69 -14.10 -16.44
C HIS A 667 35.99 -15.21 -17.24
N THR A 668 36.23 -15.27 -18.55
CA THR A 668 35.45 -16.08 -19.50
C THR A 668 35.68 -17.59 -19.46
N ASP A 669 36.66 -18.03 -18.68
CA ASP A 669 37.31 -19.34 -18.85
C ASP A 669 37.04 -20.31 -17.67
N LEU A 670 36.07 -19.99 -16.80
CA LEU A 670 35.65 -20.81 -15.65
C LEU A 670 35.08 -22.16 -16.08
N THR A 671 35.54 -23.24 -15.43
CA THR A 671 35.02 -24.60 -15.62
C THR A 671 33.78 -24.87 -14.76
N ASP A 672 33.01 -25.91 -15.10
CA ASP A 672 31.82 -26.30 -14.33
C ASP A 672 32.11 -26.51 -12.83
N ASN A 673 33.23 -27.17 -12.52
CA ASN A 673 33.69 -27.40 -11.15
C ASN A 673 34.00 -26.10 -10.39
N GLU A 674 34.38 -25.03 -11.09
CA GLU A 674 34.63 -23.72 -10.48
C GLU A 674 33.32 -22.94 -10.30
N TYR A 675 32.36 -23.03 -11.21
CA TYR A 675 30.99 -22.55 -10.98
C TYR A 675 30.34 -23.24 -9.76
N GLY A 676 30.53 -24.55 -9.59
CA GLY A 676 30.08 -25.29 -8.41
C GLY A 676 30.63 -24.73 -7.10
N LYS A 677 31.92 -24.35 -7.06
CA LYS A 677 32.52 -23.65 -5.91
C LYS A 677 31.87 -22.29 -5.65
N VAL A 678 31.58 -21.50 -6.70
CA VAL A 678 30.90 -20.20 -6.56
C VAL A 678 29.49 -20.36 -6.00
N ILE A 679 28.73 -21.36 -6.48
CA ILE A 679 27.39 -21.71 -5.96
C ILE A 679 27.48 -22.09 -4.48
N GLN A 680 28.41 -22.98 -4.11
CA GLN A 680 28.58 -23.39 -2.71
C GLN A 680 28.95 -22.19 -1.82
N ILE A 681 29.87 -21.32 -2.26
CA ILE A 681 30.30 -20.13 -1.50
C ILE A 681 29.15 -19.14 -1.30
N ALA A 682 28.24 -19.00 -2.27
CA ALA A 682 27.03 -18.19 -2.10
C ALA A 682 26.16 -18.71 -0.95
N GLY A 683 25.95 -20.03 -0.86
CA GLY A 683 25.20 -20.67 0.23
C GLY A 683 25.92 -20.61 1.58
N ASP A 684 27.19 -21.01 1.62
CA ASP A 684 27.96 -21.28 2.85
C ASP A 684 28.58 -20.02 3.52
N LYS A 685 28.86 -18.95 2.76
CA LYS A 685 29.61 -17.78 3.26
C LYS A 685 28.87 -16.44 3.21
N ILE A 686 27.73 -16.34 2.53
CA ILE A 686 26.96 -15.08 2.42
C ILE A 686 25.72 -15.14 3.30
N GLU A 687 25.78 -14.53 4.49
CA GLU A 687 24.67 -14.46 5.45
C GLU A 687 23.49 -13.60 4.99
N SER A 688 23.69 -12.68 4.04
CA SER A 688 22.63 -11.78 3.57
C SER A 688 21.94 -12.35 2.34
N ASP A 689 20.64 -12.67 2.46
CA ASP A 689 19.82 -13.17 1.35
C ASP A 689 19.90 -12.31 0.10
N TYR A 690 19.87 -10.99 0.24
CA TYR A 690 20.01 -10.08 -0.90
C TYR A 690 21.36 -10.22 -1.61
N GLU A 691 22.47 -10.27 -0.87
CA GLU A 691 23.80 -10.44 -1.46
C GLU A 691 24.00 -11.86 -2.03
N LYS A 692 23.36 -12.87 -1.43
CA LYS A 692 23.32 -14.25 -1.95
C LYS A 692 22.51 -14.32 -3.25
N ALA A 693 21.33 -13.71 -3.28
CA ALA A 693 20.46 -13.63 -4.44
C ALA A 693 21.09 -12.89 -5.61
N GLU A 694 21.69 -11.71 -5.40
CA GLU A 694 22.39 -10.96 -6.46
C GLU A 694 23.55 -11.77 -7.07
N LEU A 695 24.25 -12.60 -6.27
CA LEU A 695 25.29 -13.49 -6.79
C LEU A 695 24.72 -14.65 -7.62
N LEU A 696 23.67 -15.31 -7.12
CA LEU A 696 23.00 -16.42 -7.79
C LEU A 696 22.35 -15.96 -9.12
N ILE A 697 21.62 -14.85 -9.11
CA ILE A 697 21.05 -14.22 -10.32
C ILE A 697 22.16 -13.97 -11.35
N GLY A 698 23.33 -13.48 -10.92
CA GLY A 698 24.49 -13.23 -11.78
C GLY A 698 25.08 -14.46 -12.48
N ILE A 699 24.92 -15.68 -11.94
CA ILE A 699 25.42 -16.93 -12.57
C ILE A 699 24.36 -17.71 -13.35
N SER A 700 23.07 -17.48 -13.09
CA SER A 700 21.94 -18.21 -13.67
C SER A 700 22.08 -18.49 -15.18
N GLN A 701 22.37 -17.45 -15.96
CA GLN A 701 22.46 -17.50 -17.42
C GLN A 701 23.68 -18.29 -17.94
N SER A 702 24.74 -18.43 -17.15
CA SER A 702 25.91 -19.25 -17.48
C SER A 702 25.68 -20.74 -17.20
N ILE A 703 25.00 -21.07 -16.10
CA ILE A 703 24.88 -22.46 -15.62
C ILE A 703 23.66 -23.21 -16.17
N LYS A 704 22.62 -22.51 -16.66
CA LYS A 704 21.31 -23.09 -17.10
C LYS A 704 21.34 -24.22 -18.14
N HIS A 705 22.50 -24.51 -18.74
CA HIS A 705 22.69 -25.60 -19.70
C HIS A 705 23.43 -26.82 -19.12
N ASN A 706 23.82 -26.77 -17.84
CA ASN A 706 24.43 -27.88 -17.10
C ASN A 706 23.48 -28.32 -15.96
N PRO A 707 22.78 -29.46 -16.09
CA PRO A 707 21.80 -29.92 -15.09
C PRO A 707 22.38 -30.13 -13.68
N ASP A 708 23.63 -30.56 -13.56
CA ASP A 708 24.27 -30.83 -12.26
C ASP A 708 24.45 -29.49 -11.49
N LEU A 709 24.91 -28.44 -12.18
CA LEU A 709 25.04 -27.10 -11.60
C LEU A 709 23.69 -26.44 -11.31
N VAL A 710 22.64 -26.75 -12.08
CA VAL A 710 21.29 -26.29 -11.77
C VAL A 710 20.72 -27.00 -10.52
N GLU A 711 21.07 -28.27 -10.27
CA GLU A 711 20.69 -28.94 -9.03
C GLU A 711 21.41 -28.38 -7.79
N ASP A 712 22.70 -28.04 -7.91
CA ASP A 712 23.48 -27.34 -6.87
C ASP A 712 22.93 -25.92 -6.64
N TYR A 713 22.61 -25.18 -7.71
CA TYR A 713 22.02 -23.83 -7.66
C TYR A 713 20.70 -23.81 -6.91
N VAL A 714 19.76 -24.69 -7.27
CA VAL A 714 18.47 -24.81 -6.59
C VAL A 714 18.66 -25.22 -5.12
N GLN A 715 19.71 -25.97 -4.79
CA GLN A 715 20.05 -26.27 -3.39
C GLN A 715 20.58 -25.04 -2.63
N ALA A 716 21.42 -24.20 -3.24
CA ALA A 716 21.87 -22.94 -2.63
C ALA A 716 20.71 -21.95 -2.44
N VAL A 717 19.76 -21.91 -3.37
CA VAL A 717 18.51 -21.14 -3.23
C VAL A 717 17.67 -21.60 -2.03
N GLY A 718 17.64 -22.90 -1.76
CA GLY A 718 17.01 -23.46 -0.54
C GLY A 718 17.69 -23.06 0.78
N THR A 719 18.65 -22.12 0.77
CA THR A 719 19.28 -21.52 1.96
C THR A 719 18.98 -20.01 2.10
N LEU A 720 18.01 -19.49 1.35
CA LEU A 720 17.47 -18.13 1.50
C LEU A 720 16.29 -18.15 2.48
N ASP A 721 16.31 -17.27 3.48
CA ASP A 721 15.20 -17.11 4.44
C ASP A 721 14.09 -16.19 3.90
N SER A 722 14.39 -15.35 2.90
CA SER A 722 13.46 -14.36 2.34
C SER A 722 12.67 -14.88 1.14
N ASP A 723 11.37 -15.15 1.34
CA ASP A 723 10.35 -15.47 0.33
C ASP A 723 10.55 -14.80 -1.05
N TYR A 724 10.68 -13.47 -1.03
CA TYR A 724 10.80 -12.64 -2.23
C TYR A 724 12.08 -12.93 -3.00
N GLU A 725 13.19 -13.13 -2.30
CA GLU A 725 14.48 -13.47 -2.89
C GLU A 725 14.48 -14.92 -3.38
N THR A 726 13.96 -15.87 -2.60
CA THR A 726 13.77 -17.27 -3.01
C THR A 726 13.01 -17.35 -4.32
N ARG A 727 11.85 -16.69 -4.43
CA ARG A 727 11.11 -16.61 -5.70
C ARG A 727 11.92 -15.88 -6.79
N ARG A 728 12.58 -14.76 -6.48
CA ARG A 728 13.36 -13.96 -7.47
C ARG A 728 14.47 -14.77 -8.13
N VAL A 729 15.22 -15.55 -7.36
CA VAL A 729 16.36 -16.33 -7.85
C VAL A 729 15.92 -17.58 -8.63
N LEU A 730 14.73 -18.12 -8.33
CA LEU A 730 14.14 -19.24 -9.06
C LEU A 730 13.61 -18.85 -10.45
N SER A 731 12.95 -17.70 -10.60
CA SER A 731 12.46 -17.22 -11.90
C SER A 731 13.60 -17.09 -12.94
N GLU A 732 14.77 -16.59 -12.54
CA GLU A 732 15.89 -16.30 -13.45
C GLU A 732 16.47 -17.54 -14.14
N ILE A 733 16.38 -18.74 -13.53
CA ILE A 733 16.93 -19.96 -14.14
C ILE A 733 16.12 -20.48 -15.34
N SER A 734 14.93 -19.90 -15.60
CA SER A 734 14.11 -20.13 -16.80
C SER A 734 13.73 -21.61 -17.01
N LEU A 735 13.09 -22.21 -16.00
CA LEU A 735 12.67 -23.62 -16.00
C LEU A 735 11.71 -23.94 -17.16
N ASP A 736 11.93 -25.07 -17.84
CA ASP A 736 11.18 -25.45 -19.03
C ASP A 736 10.84 -26.95 -19.10
N LYS A 737 10.11 -27.37 -20.16
CA LYS A 737 9.71 -28.77 -20.36
C LYS A 737 10.85 -29.73 -20.74
N ASN A 738 12.09 -29.24 -20.88
CA ASN A 738 13.29 -30.04 -21.10
C ASN A 738 14.13 -30.20 -19.81
N THR A 739 13.82 -29.45 -18.76
CA THR A 739 14.50 -29.46 -17.46
C THR A 739 14.26 -30.80 -16.74
N ASP A 740 15.24 -31.31 -15.98
CA ASP A 740 15.08 -32.58 -15.25
C ASP A 740 13.97 -32.45 -14.19
N LYS A 741 13.04 -33.41 -14.20
CA LYS A 741 11.91 -33.50 -13.28
C LYS A 741 12.33 -33.48 -11.80
N LYS A 742 13.53 -33.96 -11.46
CA LYS A 742 14.09 -33.84 -10.10
C LYS A 742 14.25 -32.39 -9.67
N ILE A 743 14.79 -31.56 -10.57
CA ILE A 743 15.04 -30.13 -10.32
C ILE A 743 13.69 -29.44 -10.10
N ILE A 744 12.71 -29.71 -10.97
CA ILE A 744 11.34 -29.17 -10.84
C ILE A 744 10.69 -29.63 -9.52
N LYS A 745 10.86 -30.89 -9.10
CA LYS A 745 10.39 -31.36 -7.78
C LYS A 745 11.13 -30.70 -6.60
N LYS A 746 12.43 -30.44 -6.70
CA LYS A 746 13.23 -29.71 -5.70
C LYS A 746 12.78 -28.24 -5.58
N VAL A 747 12.40 -27.62 -6.69
CA VAL A 747 11.77 -26.28 -6.74
C VAL A 747 10.37 -26.29 -6.10
N LEU A 748 9.55 -27.31 -6.38
CA LEU A 748 8.25 -27.49 -5.72
C LEU A 748 8.40 -27.72 -4.20
N GLU A 749 9.40 -28.51 -3.77
CA GLU A 749 9.73 -28.73 -2.35
C GLU A 749 10.15 -27.41 -1.67
N ILE A 750 11.03 -26.62 -2.29
CA ILE A 750 11.44 -25.30 -1.79
C ILE A 750 10.25 -24.33 -1.73
N SER A 751 9.31 -24.39 -2.69
CA SER A 751 8.11 -23.54 -2.68
C SER A 751 7.22 -23.77 -1.45
N LYS A 752 7.32 -24.94 -0.79
CA LYS A 752 6.59 -25.22 0.47
C LYS A 752 7.18 -24.49 1.70
N ASN A 753 8.40 -23.98 1.59
CA ASN A 753 9.06 -23.18 2.63
C ASN A 753 8.88 -21.66 2.44
N ILE A 754 8.12 -21.23 1.43
CA ILE A 754 7.78 -19.82 1.21
C ILE A 754 6.53 -19.50 2.03
N ASP A 755 6.67 -18.67 3.07
CA ASP A 755 5.59 -18.29 4.00
C ASP A 755 4.56 -17.35 3.34
N SER A 756 5.02 -16.50 2.41
CA SER A 756 4.15 -15.60 1.63
C SER A 756 3.40 -16.35 0.52
N ASP A 757 2.11 -16.63 0.76
CA ASP A 757 1.12 -17.11 -0.23
C ASP A 757 1.30 -16.48 -1.62
N TYR A 758 1.55 -15.16 -1.66
CA TYR A 758 1.69 -14.40 -2.90
C TYR A 758 2.98 -14.75 -3.65
N GLU A 759 4.14 -14.76 -2.98
CA GLU A 759 5.42 -15.08 -3.64
C GLU A 759 5.45 -16.57 -4.05
N ARG A 760 4.86 -17.45 -3.23
CA ARG A 760 4.63 -18.87 -3.51
C ARG A 760 3.71 -19.05 -4.73
N ALA A 761 2.62 -18.28 -4.82
CA ALA A 761 1.70 -18.33 -5.94
C ALA A 761 2.33 -17.84 -7.25
N GLU A 762 3.10 -16.74 -7.25
CA GLU A 762 3.80 -16.30 -8.46
C GLU A 762 4.79 -17.38 -8.97
N LEU A 763 5.57 -18.03 -8.07
CA LEU A 763 6.46 -19.15 -8.46
C LEU A 763 5.69 -20.33 -9.08
N LEU A 764 4.61 -20.76 -8.43
CA LEU A 764 3.81 -21.90 -8.91
C LEU A 764 3.09 -21.56 -10.22
N ILE A 765 2.63 -20.32 -10.42
CA ILE A 765 2.05 -19.87 -11.69
C ILE A 765 3.09 -19.88 -12.82
N GLU A 766 4.34 -19.53 -12.54
CA GLU A 766 5.44 -19.52 -13.52
C GLU A 766 5.76 -20.94 -14.03
N ILE A 767 5.83 -21.95 -13.15
CA ILE A 767 6.14 -23.34 -13.52
C ILE A 767 4.93 -24.20 -13.91
N ALA A 768 3.71 -23.63 -13.91
CA ALA A 768 2.47 -24.36 -14.10
C ALA A 768 2.39 -25.14 -15.43
N ASP A 769 2.82 -24.53 -16.55
CA ASP A 769 2.86 -25.18 -17.87
C ASP A 769 3.90 -26.31 -17.93
N VAL A 770 4.95 -26.25 -17.12
CA VAL A 770 5.96 -27.32 -17.01
C VAL A 770 5.40 -28.50 -16.24
N CYS A 771 4.65 -28.26 -15.15
CA CYS A 771 4.03 -29.29 -14.34
C CYS A 771 2.81 -29.95 -14.99
N SER A 772 1.98 -29.20 -15.73
CA SER A 772 0.72 -29.69 -16.31
C SER A 772 0.89 -30.87 -17.25
N ASP A 773 2.02 -30.95 -17.96
CA ASP A 773 2.30 -31.97 -18.96
C ASP A 773 2.83 -33.30 -18.40
N ASP A 774 2.98 -33.46 -17.08
CA ASP A 774 3.46 -34.71 -16.48
C ASP A 774 2.72 -35.07 -15.18
N GLU A 775 2.17 -36.28 -15.15
CA GLU A 775 1.34 -36.83 -14.06
C GLU A 775 1.98 -36.63 -12.68
N SER A 776 3.26 -37.03 -12.53
CA SER A 776 3.94 -36.91 -11.23
C SER A 776 4.51 -35.52 -10.92
N LEU A 777 4.61 -34.60 -11.90
CA LEU A 777 4.86 -33.19 -11.59
C LEU A 777 3.56 -32.49 -11.16
N ALA A 778 2.43 -32.82 -11.80
CA ALA A 778 1.12 -32.30 -11.44
C ALA A 778 0.67 -32.77 -10.04
N GLU A 779 0.96 -34.01 -9.64
CA GLU A 779 0.79 -34.48 -8.25
C GLU A 779 1.54 -33.59 -7.25
N SER A 780 2.86 -33.43 -7.41
CA SER A 780 3.67 -32.61 -6.48
C SER A 780 3.35 -31.11 -6.56
N TYR A 781 2.71 -30.65 -7.65
CA TYR A 781 2.15 -29.31 -7.78
C TYR A 781 0.85 -29.15 -6.99
N VAL A 782 -0.06 -30.13 -7.02
CA VAL A 782 -1.28 -30.13 -6.21
C VAL A 782 -0.94 -30.15 -4.73
N GLU A 783 0.07 -30.92 -4.30
CA GLU A 783 0.59 -30.82 -2.93
C GLU A 783 1.08 -29.41 -2.58
N ALA A 784 1.87 -28.76 -3.45
CA ALA A 784 2.43 -27.43 -3.21
C ALA A 784 1.37 -26.29 -3.29
N LEU A 785 0.25 -26.55 -3.96
CA LEU A 785 -0.94 -25.70 -4.01
C LEU A 785 -1.80 -25.83 -2.74
N ALA A 786 -1.86 -27.03 -2.14
CA ALA A 786 -2.71 -27.32 -0.99
C ALA A 786 -2.38 -26.47 0.25
N ASP A 787 -1.09 -26.31 0.59
CA ASP A 787 -0.65 -25.56 1.77
C ASP A 787 -0.72 -24.01 1.65
N ILE A 788 -1.27 -23.46 0.55
CA ILE A 788 -1.51 -22.00 0.42
C ILE A 788 -2.72 -21.61 1.30
N ASP A 789 -2.61 -20.64 2.19
CA ASP A 789 -3.74 -20.26 3.08
C ASP A 789 -4.79 -19.42 2.33
N SER A 790 -4.38 -18.48 1.48
CA SER A 790 -5.29 -17.58 0.77
C SER A 790 -6.10 -18.25 -0.35
N ASP A 791 -7.42 -18.39 -0.16
CA ASP A 791 -8.40 -18.84 -1.17
C ASP A 791 -8.16 -18.28 -2.58
N TYR A 792 -7.89 -16.97 -2.67
CA TYR A 792 -7.75 -16.25 -3.94
C TYR A 792 -6.46 -16.63 -4.67
N GLU A 793 -5.34 -16.75 -3.94
CA GLU A 793 -4.06 -17.17 -4.50
C GLU A 793 -4.07 -18.67 -4.82
N LYS A 794 -4.61 -19.51 -3.93
CA LYS A 794 -4.87 -20.94 -4.13
C LYS A 794 -5.68 -21.19 -5.41
N ARG A 795 -6.74 -20.41 -5.66
CA ARG A 795 -7.49 -20.47 -6.92
C ARG A 795 -6.70 -19.93 -8.12
N ARG A 796 -5.88 -18.88 -7.99
CA ARG A 796 -5.00 -18.42 -9.09
C ARG A 796 -4.04 -19.52 -9.54
N VAL A 797 -3.39 -20.19 -8.58
CA VAL A 797 -2.44 -21.30 -8.81
C VAL A 797 -3.15 -22.49 -9.46
N PHE A 798 -4.36 -22.84 -9.00
CA PHE A 798 -5.18 -23.86 -9.63
C PHE A 798 -5.53 -23.54 -11.09
N THR A 799 -6.10 -22.35 -11.37
CA THR A 799 -6.43 -21.93 -12.75
C THR A 799 -5.20 -21.93 -13.67
N ALA A 800 -3.99 -21.66 -13.13
CA ALA A 800 -2.74 -21.65 -13.90
C ALA A 800 -2.25 -23.05 -14.31
N LEU A 801 -2.43 -24.08 -13.47
CA LEU A 801 -2.13 -25.49 -13.83
C LEU A 801 -2.91 -25.95 -15.07
N GLY A 802 -4.11 -25.39 -15.26
CA GLY A 802 -4.83 -25.40 -16.52
C GLY A 802 -5.61 -26.69 -16.80
N LYS A 803 -6.69 -26.52 -17.55
CA LYS A 803 -7.75 -27.52 -17.82
C LYS A 803 -7.33 -28.71 -18.69
N ARG A 804 -6.04 -28.83 -19.02
CA ARG A 804 -5.44 -29.93 -19.79
C ARG A 804 -4.31 -30.65 -19.06
N SER A 805 -4.10 -30.31 -17.79
CA SER A 805 -3.12 -30.98 -16.94
C SER A 805 -3.44 -32.46 -16.76
N LYS A 806 -2.40 -33.30 -16.69
CA LYS A 806 -2.52 -34.76 -16.57
C LYS A 806 -2.72 -35.19 -15.12
N LEU A 807 -3.79 -34.70 -14.50
CA LEU A 807 -4.16 -35.11 -13.14
C LEU A 807 -4.69 -36.54 -13.10
N THR A 808 -4.39 -37.25 -12.02
CA THR A 808 -5.02 -38.54 -11.71
C THR A 808 -6.39 -38.31 -11.06
N SER A 809 -7.27 -39.31 -11.07
CA SER A 809 -8.51 -39.25 -10.28
C SER A 809 -8.24 -39.11 -8.76
N ALA A 810 -7.03 -39.42 -8.27
CA ALA A 810 -6.66 -39.13 -6.89
C ALA A 810 -6.45 -37.62 -6.68
N SER A 811 -5.65 -36.97 -7.53
CA SER A 811 -5.40 -35.52 -7.48
C SER A 811 -6.66 -34.70 -7.75
N LEU A 812 -7.57 -35.16 -8.61
CA LEU A 812 -8.89 -34.54 -8.80
C LEU A 812 -9.74 -34.61 -7.52
N ASN A 813 -9.76 -35.76 -6.83
CA ASN A 813 -10.46 -35.88 -5.55
C ASN A 813 -9.82 -35.01 -4.45
N GLU A 814 -8.49 -34.89 -4.42
CA GLU A 814 -7.77 -34.02 -3.51
C GLU A 814 -8.13 -32.54 -3.72
N LEU A 815 -8.19 -32.08 -4.97
CA LEU A 815 -8.65 -30.72 -5.31
C LEU A 815 -10.14 -30.50 -4.99
N ILE A 816 -10.99 -31.52 -5.14
CA ILE A 816 -12.42 -31.46 -4.73
C ILE A 816 -12.55 -31.38 -3.20
N ILE A 817 -11.66 -32.02 -2.44
CA ILE A 817 -11.59 -31.87 -0.97
C ILE A 817 -11.11 -30.45 -0.62
N LEU A 818 -10.01 -30.01 -1.21
CA LEU A 818 -9.45 -28.68 -0.99
C LEU A 818 -10.46 -27.55 -1.29
N ALA A 819 -11.31 -27.73 -2.30
CA ALA A 819 -12.37 -26.79 -2.64
C ALA A 819 -13.47 -26.70 -1.56
N GLN A 820 -13.73 -27.75 -0.77
CA GLN A 820 -14.71 -27.73 0.32
C GLN A 820 -14.23 -26.88 1.49
N ASP A 821 -12.92 -26.89 1.76
CA ASP A 821 -12.28 -26.20 2.89
C ASP A 821 -12.02 -24.70 2.65
N LEU A 822 -12.34 -24.15 1.46
CA LEU A 822 -12.25 -22.72 1.16
C LEU A 822 -13.30 -21.91 1.96
N ASP A 823 -12.92 -20.74 2.49
CA ASP A 823 -13.80 -19.87 3.29
C ASP A 823 -14.72 -19.00 2.40
N SER A 824 -14.24 -18.59 1.23
CA SER A 824 -14.91 -17.66 0.32
C SER A 824 -15.79 -18.39 -0.69
N ASP A 825 -17.12 -18.37 -0.50
CA ASP A 825 -18.13 -18.88 -1.46
C ASP A 825 -17.84 -18.47 -2.93
N TYR A 826 -17.40 -17.23 -3.17
CA TYR A 826 -17.12 -16.74 -4.51
C TYR A 826 -15.91 -17.44 -5.15
N GLU A 827 -14.80 -17.58 -4.40
CA GLU A 827 -13.59 -18.23 -4.92
C GLU A 827 -13.81 -19.76 -4.97
N LYS A 828 -14.54 -20.34 -4.01
CA LYS A 828 -15.03 -21.74 -4.01
C LYS A 828 -15.86 -22.04 -5.25
N ALA A 829 -16.79 -21.16 -5.61
CA ALA A 829 -17.60 -21.33 -6.81
C ALA A 829 -16.79 -21.24 -8.10
N GLU A 830 -15.84 -20.30 -8.22
CA GLU A 830 -14.93 -20.26 -9.38
C GLU A 830 -14.05 -21.54 -9.44
N PHE A 831 -13.54 -22.02 -8.30
CA PHE A 831 -12.71 -23.23 -8.20
C PHE A 831 -13.48 -24.49 -8.62
N LEU A 832 -14.73 -24.65 -8.15
CA LEU A 832 -15.62 -25.76 -8.54
C LEU A 832 -16.07 -25.67 -10.01
N ILE A 833 -16.19 -24.47 -10.58
CA ILE A 833 -16.43 -24.29 -12.02
C ILE A 833 -15.20 -24.70 -12.83
N ASP A 834 -14.00 -24.23 -12.51
CA ASP A 834 -12.77 -24.63 -13.21
C ASP A 834 -12.50 -26.15 -13.08
N LEU A 835 -12.81 -26.77 -11.93
CA LEU A 835 -12.76 -28.24 -11.75
C LEU A 835 -13.78 -28.98 -12.61
N SER A 836 -14.99 -28.44 -12.84
CA SER A 836 -16.05 -29.18 -13.51
C SER A 836 -15.70 -29.61 -14.95
N GLU A 837 -14.97 -28.76 -15.68
CA GLU A 837 -14.42 -29.07 -17.00
C GLU A 837 -13.33 -30.15 -16.95
N MET A 838 -12.56 -30.23 -15.85
CA MET A 838 -11.53 -31.26 -15.65
C MET A 838 -12.14 -32.62 -15.27
N CYS A 839 -13.29 -32.61 -14.59
CA CYS A 839 -14.06 -33.81 -14.24
C CYS A 839 -14.98 -34.32 -15.37
N GLU A 840 -15.05 -33.67 -16.54
CA GLU A 840 -16.00 -34.00 -17.64
C GLU A 840 -16.06 -35.51 -17.98
N ASN A 841 -14.93 -36.22 -17.88
CA ASN A 841 -14.78 -37.62 -18.28
C ASN A 841 -14.71 -38.62 -17.09
N ASP A 842 -14.91 -38.16 -15.85
CA ASP A 842 -14.89 -39.01 -14.63
C ASP A 842 -16.22 -38.83 -13.83
N PRO A 843 -17.21 -39.73 -14.04
CA PRO A 843 -18.50 -39.65 -13.36
C PRO A 843 -18.44 -39.81 -11.83
N GLU A 844 -17.39 -40.44 -11.28
CA GLU A 844 -17.22 -40.51 -9.82
C GLU A 844 -16.76 -39.15 -9.32
N ALA A 845 -15.76 -38.52 -9.96
CA ALA A 845 -15.33 -37.16 -9.63
C ALA A 845 -16.46 -36.13 -9.79
N GLN A 846 -17.29 -36.22 -10.85
CA GLN A 846 -18.49 -35.38 -11.02
C GLN A 846 -19.45 -35.51 -9.83
N MET A 847 -19.68 -36.73 -9.35
CA MET A 847 -20.54 -36.97 -8.19
C MET A 847 -19.92 -36.49 -6.87
N GLN A 848 -18.59 -36.45 -6.73
CA GLN A 848 -17.94 -35.83 -5.57
C GLN A 848 -17.97 -34.28 -5.66
N LEU A 849 -17.79 -33.71 -6.85
CA LEU A 849 -17.88 -32.26 -7.09
C LEU A 849 -19.29 -31.73 -6.75
N LEU A 850 -20.35 -32.45 -7.14
CA LEU A 850 -21.72 -32.11 -6.73
C LEU A 850 -21.93 -32.15 -5.19
N LYS A 851 -21.21 -33.01 -4.46
CA LYS A 851 -21.24 -32.97 -2.98
C LYS A 851 -20.47 -31.77 -2.44
N ALA A 852 -19.34 -31.41 -3.05
CA ALA A 852 -18.59 -30.19 -2.69
C ALA A 852 -19.43 -28.91 -2.90
N VAL A 853 -20.29 -28.87 -3.92
CA VAL A 853 -21.28 -27.80 -4.12
C VAL A 853 -22.24 -27.63 -2.94
N SER A 854 -22.52 -28.68 -2.14
CA SER A 854 -23.32 -28.54 -0.91
C SER A 854 -22.57 -27.89 0.29
N THR A 855 -21.33 -27.43 0.08
CA THR A 855 -20.54 -26.66 1.06
C THR A 855 -20.44 -25.16 0.74
N LEU A 856 -21.28 -24.68 -0.18
CA LEU A 856 -21.51 -23.27 -0.47
C LEU A 856 -22.69 -22.75 0.36
N ASP A 857 -22.51 -21.67 1.11
CA ASP A 857 -23.57 -21.03 1.92
C ASP A 857 -24.46 -20.09 1.06
N SER A 858 -23.90 -19.52 0.00
CA SER A 858 -24.59 -18.58 -0.89
C SER A 858 -25.44 -19.28 -1.96
N ASP A 859 -26.76 -19.25 -1.78
CA ASP A 859 -27.79 -19.66 -2.76
C ASP A 859 -27.46 -19.32 -4.22
N TYR A 860 -26.98 -18.10 -4.47
CA TYR A 860 -26.64 -17.60 -5.81
C TYR A 860 -25.40 -18.29 -6.38
N GLU A 861 -24.39 -18.56 -5.55
CA GLU A 861 -23.15 -19.20 -6.01
C GLU A 861 -23.35 -20.70 -6.18
N THR A 862 -24.12 -21.35 -5.30
CA THR A 862 -24.62 -22.72 -5.47
C THR A 862 -25.34 -22.88 -6.81
N ASN A 863 -26.26 -21.96 -7.13
CA ASN A 863 -26.94 -21.93 -8.42
C ASN A 863 -25.94 -21.71 -9.58
N ARG A 864 -25.01 -20.74 -9.45
CA ARG A 864 -23.99 -20.44 -10.46
C ARG A 864 -23.12 -21.65 -10.82
N VAL A 865 -22.68 -22.45 -9.85
CA VAL A 865 -21.89 -23.67 -10.14
C VAL A 865 -22.76 -24.71 -10.83
N LEU A 866 -24.00 -24.91 -10.36
CA LEU A 866 -24.93 -25.88 -10.95
C LEU A 866 -25.26 -25.53 -12.41
N SER A 867 -25.52 -24.27 -12.76
CA SER A 867 -25.82 -23.86 -14.15
C SER A 867 -24.63 -24.00 -15.12
N ASN A 868 -23.39 -24.15 -14.64
CA ASN A 868 -22.22 -24.43 -15.50
C ASN A 868 -21.97 -25.95 -15.70
N ASN A 869 -22.48 -26.81 -14.82
CA ASN A 869 -22.31 -28.26 -14.89
C ASN A 869 -23.33 -28.90 -15.86
N ASN A 870 -23.03 -28.88 -17.16
CA ASN A 870 -23.89 -29.51 -18.18
C ASN A 870 -23.68 -31.02 -18.21
N PHE A 871 -24.76 -31.78 -18.04
CA PHE A 871 -24.80 -33.24 -18.10
C PHE A 871 -25.83 -33.70 -19.13
N ASP A 872 -25.52 -34.76 -19.88
CA ASP A 872 -26.43 -35.34 -20.85
C ASP A 872 -27.67 -35.93 -20.16
N CYS A 873 -28.86 -35.47 -20.55
CA CYS A 873 -30.10 -35.73 -19.83
C CYS A 873 -30.43 -37.22 -19.67
N ASP A 874 -30.14 -38.03 -20.70
CA ASP A 874 -30.53 -39.45 -20.72
C ASP A 874 -29.41 -40.36 -20.19
N SER A 875 -28.15 -40.13 -20.57
CA SER A 875 -27.01 -40.97 -20.15
C SER A 875 -26.39 -40.58 -18.81
N GLN A 876 -26.56 -39.33 -18.34
CA GLN A 876 -26.08 -38.83 -17.05
C GLN A 876 -27.24 -38.43 -16.11
N SER A 877 -28.43 -39.02 -16.30
CA SER A 877 -29.65 -38.72 -15.51
C SER A 877 -29.45 -38.79 -13.98
N GLU A 878 -28.58 -39.64 -13.45
CA GLU A 878 -28.25 -39.67 -12.01
C GLU A 878 -27.57 -38.38 -11.51
N LEU A 879 -26.71 -37.76 -12.32
CA LEU A 879 -26.07 -36.48 -12.00
C LEU A 879 -27.06 -35.32 -12.14
N VAL A 880 -27.95 -35.35 -13.14
CA VAL A 880 -29.05 -34.37 -13.26
C VAL A 880 -29.97 -34.43 -12.04
N LEU A 881 -30.34 -35.63 -11.57
CA LEU A 881 -31.13 -35.80 -10.35
C LEU A 881 -30.41 -35.27 -9.11
N ALA A 882 -29.09 -35.45 -9.01
CA ALA A 882 -28.29 -34.87 -7.92
C ALA A 882 -28.26 -33.32 -7.98
N LYS A 883 -28.17 -32.72 -9.17
CA LYS A 883 -28.31 -31.25 -9.33
C LYS A 883 -29.69 -30.77 -8.86
N LEU A 884 -30.77 -31.44 -9.26
CA LEU A 884 -32.13 -31.09 -8.83
C LEU A 884 -32.31 -31.21 -7.29
N ASP A 885 -31.69 -32.20 -6.67
CA ASP A 885 -31.73 -32.35 -5.21
C ASP A 885 -30.96 -31.24 -4.49
N LEU A 886 -29.80 -30.82 -5.02
CA LEU A 886 -29.08 -29.64 -4.51
C LEU A 886 -29.91 -28.35 -4.63
N LEU A 887 -30.61 -28.15 -5.75
CA LEU A 887 -31.53 -27.01 -5.92
C LEU A 887 -32.66 -27.00 -4.89
N THR A 888 -33.11 -28.16 -4.37
CA THR A 888 -34.15 -28.17 -3.32
C THR A 888 -33.69 -27.54 -2.00
N ASN A 889 -32.39 -27.60 -1.70
CA ASN A 889 -31.80 -27.03 -0.48
C ASN A 889 -31.62 -25.50 -0.53
N ILE A 890 -31.66 -24.90 -1.72
CA ILE A 890 -31.54 -23.44 -1.91
C ILE A 890 -32.68 -22.71 -1.18
N SER A 891 -32.36 -21.71 -0.37
CA SER A 891 -33.33 -20.94 0.42
C SER A 891 -34.06 -19.86 -0.40
N SER A 892 -33.41 -19.31 -1.43
CA SER A 892 -33.97 -18.36 -2.36
C SER A 892 -34.84 -19.03 -3.43
N ASP A 893 -36.17 -18.89 -3.31
CA ASP A 893 -37.16 -19.30 -4.33
C ASP A 893 -36.74 -18.88 -5.76
N TYR A 894 -36.18 -17.68 -5.90
CA TYR A 894 -35.77 -17.13 -7.20
C TYR A 894 -34.57 -17.86 -7.82
N GLU A 895 -33.55 -18.18 -7.02
CA GLU A 895 -32.38 -18.93 -7.50
C GLU A 895 -32.76 -20.40 -7.75
N LYS A 896 -33.53 -21.01 -6.84
CA LYS A 896 -34.12 -22.34 -6.99
C LYS A 896 -34.91 -22.47 -8.30
N VAL A 897 -35.75 -21.48 -8.64
CA VAL A 897 -36.50 -21.48 -9.90
C VAL A 897 -35.64 -21.15 -11.11
N GLN A 898 -34.59 -20.34 -10.98
CA GLN A 898 -33.65 -20.16 -12.10
C GLN A 898 -32.93 -21.47 -12.42
N GLY A 899 -32.37 -22.16 -11.42
CA GLY A 899 -31.76 -23.46 -11.60
C GLY A 899 -32.73 -24.53 -12.10
N LEU A 900 -34.02 -24.48 -11.73
CA LEU A 900 -35.04 -25.36 -12.31
C LEU A 900 -35.31 -25.03 -13.78
N VAL A 901 -35.46 -23.76 -14.14
CA VAL A 901 -35.62 -23.31 -15.54
C VAL A 901 -34.49 -23.84 -16.42
N ASP A 902 -33.25 -23.80 -15.95
CA ASP A 902 -32.07 -24.32 -16.65
C ASP A 902 -32.11 -25.86 -16.89
N HIS A 903 -33.08 -26.59 -16.32
CA HIS A 903 -33.32 -28.02 -16.54
C HIS A 903 -34.70 -28.35 -17.15
N ALA A 904 -35.46 -27.33 -17.60
CA ALA A 904 -36.82 -27.52 -18.13
C ALA A 904 -36.85 -28.39 -19.40
N GLU A 905 -35.91 -28.19 -20.34
CA GLU A 905 -35.77 -29.00 -21.56
C GLU A 905 -35.59 -30.49 -21.24
N CYS A 906 -34.62 -30.83 -20.39
CA CYS A 906 -34.36 -32.20 -19.95
C CYS A 906 -35.57 -32.82 -19.21
N ALA A 907 -36.23 -32.03 -18.36
CA ALA A 907 -37.45 -32.46 -17.67
C ALA A 907 -38.67 -32.60 -18.60
N SER A 908 -38.66 -32.00 -19.79
CA SER A 908 -39.74 -32.12 -20.78
C SER A 908 -39.79 -33.56 -21.31
N HIS A 909 -38.66 -34.10 -21.79
CA HIS A 909 -38.59 -35.43 -22.40
C HIS A 909 -38.29 -36.57 -21.42
N ASN A 910 -37.48 -36.36 -20.38
CA ASN A 910 -37.09 -37.42 -19.45
C ASN A 910 -38.04 -37.50 -18.23
N ASN A 911 -38.84 -38.56 -18.14
CA ASN A 911 -39.89 -38.69 -17.13
C ASN A 911 -39.38 -38.84 -15.68
N VAL A 912 -38.17 -39.38 -15.46
CA VAL A 912 -37.58 -39.50 -14.12
C VAL A 912 -37.10 -38.13 -13.64
N VAL A 913 -36.49 -37.35 -14.53
CA VAL A 913 -36.11 -35.95 -14.26
C VAL A 913 -37.37 -35.10 -14.04
N ARG A 914 -38.42 -35.26 -14.86
CA ARG A 914 -39.72 -34.57 -14.68
C ARG A 914 -40.35 -34.83 -13.33
N ALA A 915 -40.38 -36.07 -12.88
CA ALA A 915 -40.92 -36.43 -11.57
C ALA A 915 -40.15 -35.75 -10.42
N ARG A 916 -38.83 -35.53 -10.57
CA ARG A 916 -38.02 -34.78 -9.60
C ARG A 916 -38.21 -33.27 -9.70
N TYR A 917 -38.31 -32.72 -10.91
CA TYR A 917 -38.64 -31.32 -11.18
C TYR A 917 -39.95 -30.93 -10.50
N LEU A 918 -41.03 -31.69 -10.77
CA LEU A 918 -42.36 -31.46 -10.19
C LEU A 918 -42.42 -31.74 -8.68
N TYR A 919 -41.47 -32.49 -8.13
CA TYR A 919 -41.28 -32.62 -6.68
C TYR A 919 -40.63 -31.35 -6.09
N ALA A 920 -39.57 -30.82 -6.71
CA ALA A 920 -38.88 -29.62 -6.26
C ALA A 920 -39.79 -28.37 -6.19
N LEU A 921 -40.86 -28.31 -7.00
CA LEU A 921 -41.89 -27.27 -6.93
C LEU A 921 -42.58 -27.13 -5.56
N ARG A 922 -42.53 -28.17 -4.73
CA ARG A 922 -43.10 -28.19 -3.37
C ARG A 922 -42.25 -27.40 -2.37
N GLU A 923 -40.96 -27.31 -2.63
CA GLU A 923 -39.96 -26.63 -1.80
C GLU A 923 -39.76 -25.16 -2.22
N ILE A 924 -40.64 -24.63 -3.09
CA ILE A 924 -40.76 -23.21 -3.42
C ILE A 924 -41.89 -22.63 -2.58
N ALA A 925 -41.68 -21.50 -1.89
CA ALA A 925 -42.75 -20.81 -1.17
C ALA A 925 -43.58 -19.90 -2.10
N SER A 926 -42.91 -19.16 -2.99
CA SER A 926 -43.50 -18.20 -3.93
C SER A 926 -44.32 -18.86 -5.04
N ASP A 927 -45.64 -18.63 -5.00
CA ASP A 927 -46.58 -19.06 -6.05
C ASP A 927 -46.30 -18.47 -7.44
N TYR A 928 -45.76 -17.25 -7.50
CA TYR A 928 -45.34 -16.62 -8.75
C TYR A 928 -44.20 -17.40 -9.42
N ASP A 929 -43.24 -17.88 -8.62
CA ASP A 929 -42.06 -18.59 -9.10
C ASP A 929 -42.38 -20.07 -9.38
N LYS A 930 -43.26 -20.72 -8.61
CA LYS A 930 -43.87 -22.03 -8.98
C LYS A 930 -44.52 -21.98 -10.36
N LYS A 931 -45.35 -20.95 -10.62
CA LYS A 931 -45.96 -20.72 -11.93
C LYS A 931 -44.88 -20.53 -12.99
N ARG A 932 -43.82 -19.75 -12.75
CA ARG A 932 -42.73 -19.58 -13.72
C ARG A 932 -42.11 -20.92 -14.11
N ALA A 933 -41.71 -21.74 -13.14
CA ALA A 933 -41.14 -23.06 -13.42
C ALA A 933 -42.13 -24.00 -14.15
N LEU A 934 -43.42 -23.98 -13.79
CA LEU A 934 -44.44 -24.76 -14.49
C LEU A 934 -44.69 -24.29 -15.93
N MET A 935 -44.66 -22.98 -16.19
CA MET A 935 -44.78 -22.46 -17.56
C MET A 935 -43.58 -22.86 -18.42
N GLU A 936 -42.35 -22.77 -17.88
CA GLU A 936 -41.13 -23.10 -18.63
C GLU A 936 -41.12 -24.58 -19.09
N ILE A 937 -41.44 -25.52 -18.19
CA ILE A 937 -41.52 -26.95 -18.56
C ILE A 937 -42.72 -27.26 -19.47
N ILE A 938 -43.80 -26.47 -19.42
CA ILE A 938 -44.92 -26.56 -20.36
C ILE A 938 -44.51 -26.11 -21.76
N ASP A 939 -43.81 -24.97 -21.87
CA ASP A 939 -43.40 -24.37 -23.14
C ASP A 939 -42.33 -25.23 -23.86
N GLU A 940 -41.44 -25.90 -23.12
CA GLU A 940 -40.41 -26.83 -23.65
C GLU A 940 -40.92 -28.27 -23.93
N SER A 941 -42.20 -28.58 -23.65
CA SER A 941 -42.74 -29.96 -23.76
C SER A 941 -43.51 -30.24 -25.06
N GLU A 942 -43.22 -31.37 -25.71
CA GLU A 942 -44.21 -32.03 -26.60
C GLU A 942 -45.31 -32.71 -25.75
N ILE A 943 -46.19 -31.88 -25.18
CA ILE A 943 -47.18 -32.29 -24.16
C ILE A 943 -48.10 -33.43 -24.65
N ASN A 944 -48.07 -34.53 -23.90
CA ASN A 944 -48.98 -35.66 -24.03
C ASN A 944 -49.97 -35.75 -22.85
N ASP A 945 -50.96 -36.63 -22.95
CA ASP A 945 -52.07 -36.73 -21.99
C ASP A 945 -51.64 -37.11 -20.55
N GLU A 946 -50.51 -37.82 -20.39
CA GLU A 946 -49.92 -38.12 -19.07
C GLU A 946 -49.28 -36.86 -18.46
N MET A 947 -48.52 -36.10 -19.25
CA MET A 947 -47.97 -34.80 -18.82
C MET A 947 -49.07 -33.79 -18.47
N VAL A 948 -50.19 -33.77 -19.19
CA VAL A 948 -51.34 -32.90 -18.83
C VAL A 948 -51.88 -33.24 -17.44
N ILE A 949 -52.00 -34.53 -17.09
CA ILE A 949 -52.43 -34.96 -15.75
C ILE A 949 -51.42 -34.53 -14.69
N GLU A 950 -50.11 -34.69 -14.95
CA GLU A 950 -49.03 -34.24 -14.06
C GLU A 950 -49.09 -32.72 -13.82
N TYR A 951 -49.15 -31.90 -14.87
CA TYR A 951 -49.10 -30.44 -14.78
C TYR A 951 -50.39 -29.84 -14.19
N ILE A 952 -51.57 -30.36 -14.53
CA ILE A 952 -52.84 -29.96 -13.87
C ILE A 952 -52.81 -30.34 -12.39
N THR A 953 -52.27 -31.50 -12.04
CA THR A 953 -52.12 -31.89 -10.63
C THR A 953 -51.12 -31.00 -9.88
N ALA A 954 -50.03 -30.59 -10.52
CA ALA A 954 -49.05 -29.65 -9.97
C ALA A 954 -49.63 -28.25 -9.72
N CYS A 955 -50.66 -27.83 -10.46
CA CYS A 955 -51.36 -26.56 -10.21
C CYS A 955 -51.97 -26.47 -8.79
N ARG A 956 -52.24 -27.60 -8.12
CA ARG A 956 -52.67 -27.61 -6.70
C ARG A 956 -51.61 -27.11 -5.71
N LEU A 957 -50.34 -27.02 -6.12
CA LEU A 957 -49.25 -26.46 -5.30
C LEU A 957 -49.26 -24.92 -5.25
N ILE A 958 -50.03 -24.27 -6.14
CA ILE A 958 -50.17 -22.82 -6.23
C ILE A 958 -51.42 -22.38 -5.45
N TYR A 959 -51.28 -21.49 -4.47
CA TYR A 959 -52.41 -20.97 -3.67
C TYR A 959 -53.01 -19.67 -4.25
N SER A 960 -52.21 -18.87 -4.96
CA SER A 960 -52.65 -17.70 -5.70
C SER A 960 -53.60 -18.08 -6.84
N ASP A 961 -54.88 -17.75 -6.69
CA ASP A 961 -55.92 -17.92 -7.73
C ASP A 961 -55.49 -17.37 -9.11
N TYR A 962 -54.78 -16.22 -9.11
CA TYR A 962 -54.28 -15.60 -10.33
C TYR A 962 -53.17 -16.44 -10.97
N ASP A 963 -52.12 -16.78 -10.22
CA ASP A 963 -50.98 -17.51 -10.77
C ASP A 963 -51.35 -18.96 -11.15
N LYS A 964 -52.25 -19.62 -10.39
CA LYS A 964 -52.88 -20.91 -10.77
C LYS A 964 -53.68 -20.76 -12.06
N GLY A 965 -54.45 -19.67 -12.18
CA GLY A 965 -55.25 -19.37 -13.35
C GLY A 965 -54.44 -19.13 -14.62
N GLU A 966 -53.25 -18.53 -14.55
CA GLU A 966 -52.40 -18.36 -15.74
C GLU A 966 -51.90 -19.71 -16.31
N VAL A 967 -51.46 -20.66 -15.46
CA VAL A 967 -51.02 -21.99 -15.94
C VAL A 967 -52.18 -22.77 -16.58
N LEU A 968 -53.36 -22.73 -15.95
CA LEU A 968 -54.55 -23.42 -16.47
C LEU A 968 -55.03 -22.83 -17.81
N LYS A 969 -54.89 -21.52 -18.04
CA LYS A 969 -55.25 -20.88 -19.33
C LYS A 969 -54.46 -21.45 -20.52
N GLU A 970 -53.22 -21.90 -20.31
CA GLU A 970 -52.42 -22.52 -21.37
C GLU A 970 -52.74 -24.03 -21.53
N LEU A 971 -52.81 -24.77 -20.42
CA LEU A 971 -53.17 -26.20 -20.42
C LEU A 971 -54.54 -26.48 -21.08
N ALA A 972 -55.44 -25.50 -21.12
CA ALA A 972 -56.73 -25.57 -21.81
C ALA A 972 -56.67 -25.92 -23.33
N GLU A 973 -55.54 -25.69 -24.03
CA GLU A 973 -55.38 -26.10 -25.44
C GLU A 973 -55.29 -27.64 -25.59
N TYR A 974 -54.68 -28.32 -24.61
CA TYR A 974 -54.33 -29.75 -24.64
C TYR A 974 -55.44 -30.64 -24.06
N VAL A 975 -56.24 -30.07 -23.15
CA VAL A 975 -57.38 -30.69 -22.46
C VAL A 975 -58.62 -30.84 -23.35
N ARG A 976 -58.87 -29.87 -24.24
CA ARG A 976 -60.14 -29.73 -24.99
C ARG A 976 -60.60 -31.02 -25.68
N GLY A 977 -61.88 -31.37 -25.49
CA GLY A 977 -62.52 -32.50 -26.17
C GLY A 977 -62.06 -33.89 -25.70
N LYS A 978 -61.35 -33.99 -24.58
CA LYS A 978 -61.00 -35.24 -23.89
C LYS A 978 -61.74 -35.26 -22.56
N ASP A 979 -62.85 -35.99 -22.48
CA ASP A 979 -63.80 -35.89 -21.35
C ASP A 979 -63.12 -36.08 -19.97
N GLU A 980 -62.21 -37.06 -19.83
CA GLU A 980 -61.49 -37.34 -18.58
C GLU A 980 -60.50 -36.22 -18.17
N LEU A 981 -59.86 -35.56 -19.14
CA LEU A 981 -58.98 -34.41 -18.85
C LEU A 981 -59.78 -33.13 -18.62
N GLU A 982 -60.94 -32.96 -19.30
CA GLU A 982 -61.85 -31.84 -19.03
C GLU A 982 -62.46 -31.94 -17.62
N GLU A 983 -62.75 -33.15 -17.12
CA GLU A 983 -63.19 -33.36 -15.73
C GLU A 983 -62.09 -32.99 -14.72
N LEU A 984 -60.86 -33.52 -14.90
CA LEU A 984 -59.73 -33.18 -14.02
C LEU A 984 -59.38 -31.69 -14.04
N TYR A 985 -59.41 -31.05 -15.21
CA TYR A 985 -59.18 -29.61 -15.36
C TYR A 985 -60.22 -28.79 -14.60
N LEU A 986 -61.50 -29.13 -14.74
CA LEU A 986 -62.59 -28.40 -14.11
C LEU A 986 -62.62 -28.58 -12.58
N ASP A 987 -62.18 -29.72 -12.05
CA ASP A 987 -61.98 -29.92 -10.61
C ASP A 987 -60.99 -28.89 -10.02
N ILE A 988 -59.86 -28.62 -10.70
CA ILE A 988 -58.91 -27.58 -10.27
C ILE A 988 -59.46 -26.17 -10.46
N VAL A 989 -60.25 -25.93 -11.52
CA VAL A 989 -60.92 -24.63 -11.73
C VAL A 989 -61.91 -24.35 -10.60
N ASP A 990 -62.67 -25.34 -10.13
CA ASP A 990 -63.61 -25.14 -9.02
C ASP A 990 -62.94 -25.00 -7.64
N GLU A 991 -61.64 -25.33 -7.49
CA GLU A 991 -60.83 -24.94 -6.31
C GLU A 991 -60.57 -23.41 -6.23
N ILE A 992 -60.65 -22.68 -7.35
CA ILE A 992 -60.30 -21.25 -7.41
C ILE A 992 -61.35 -20.42 -6.66
N SER A 993 -60.90 -19.61 -5.71
CA SER A 993 -61.80 -18.80 -4.86
C SER A 993 -62.28 -17.53 -5.57
N SER A 994 -61.46 -16.95 -6.43
CA SER A 994 -61.79 -15.79 -7.27
C SER A 994 -62.77 -16.16 -8.38
N ASP A 995 -64.04 -15.81 -8.20
CA ASP A 995 -65.08 -15.96 -9.23
C ASP A 995 -64.67 -15.36 -10.60
N TYR A 996 -63.89 -14.27 -10.60
CA TYR A 996 -63.41 -13.63 -11.82
C TYR A 996 -62.42 -14.50 -12.62
N GLU A 997 -61.44 -15.12 -11.94
CA GLU A 997 -60.48 -16.01 -12.62
C GLU A 997 -61.17 -17.32 -13.02
N ARG A 998 -62.07 -17.84 -12.17
CA ARG A 998 -62.90 -19.01 -12.49
C ARG A 998 -63.72 -18.78 -13.75
N ASP A 999 -64.40 -17.63 -13.85
CA ASP A 999 -65.13 -17.22 -15.05
C ASP A 999 -64.22 -17.08 -16.28
N GLN A 1000 -62.98 -16.57 -16.16
CA GLN A 1000 -62.05 -16.54 -17.30
C GLN A 1000 -61.73 -17.94 -17.81
N LEU A 1001 -61.47 -18.89 -16.90
CA LEU A 1001 -61.10 -20.27 -17.22
C LEU A 1001 -62.26 -21.04 -17.86
N TYR A 1002 -63.48 -20.90 -17.34
CA TYR A 1002 -64.69 -21.45 -17.95
C TYR A 1002 -64.93 -20.87 -19.35
N ASN A 1003 -64.74 -19.56 -19.53
CA ASN A 1003 -64.85 -18.93 -20.86
C ASN A 1003 -63.75 -19.41 -21.82
N GLU A 1004 -62.53 -19.67 -21.35
CA GLU A 1004 -61.41 -20.08 -22.20
C GLU A 1004 -61.55 -21.52 -22.69
N ILE A 1005 -61.90 -22.48 -21.82
CA ILE A 1005 -62.12 -23.86 -22.26
C ILE A 1005 -63.29 -23.96 -23.26
N ASP A 1006 -64.36 -23.17 -23.08
CA ASP A 1006 -65.46 -23.10 -24.06
C ASP A 1006 -65.05 -22.44 -25.39
N ARG A 1007 -64.14 -21.44 -25.39
CA ARG A 1007 -63.52 -20.92 -26.63
C ARG A 1007 -62.68 -22.00 -27.32
N ARG A 1008 -61.86 -22.76 -26.58
CA ARG A 1008 -61.02 -23.84 -27.14
C ARG A 1008 -61.89 -25.00 -27.68
N ARG A 1009 -62.95 -25.40 -26.97
CA ARG A 1009 -64.00 -26.34 -27.45
C ARG A 1009 -64.67 -25.83 -28.74
N ALA A 1010 -65.00 -24.54 -28.82
CA ALA A 1010 -65.62 -23.94 -30.00
C ALA A 1010 -64.66 -23.80 -31.19
N LYS A 1011 -63.35 -23.59 -30.95
CA LYS A 1011 -62.26 -23.65 -31.95
C LYS A 1011 -62.13 -25.07 -32.52
N ALA A 1012 -62.04 -26.08 -31.66
CA ALA A 1012 -61.97 -27.49 -32.05
C ALA A 1012 -63.18 -27.94 -32.90
N LYS A 1013 -64.41 -27.65 -32.45
CA LYS A 1013 -65.67 -27.96 -33.16
C LYS A 1013 -65.87 -27.16 -34.46
N ARG A 1014 -64.99 -26.21 -34.77
CA ARG A 1014 -64.89 -25.57 -36.10
C ARG A 1014 -63.83 -26.22 -36.98
N SER A 1015 -62.70 -26.64 -36.43
CA SER A 1015 -61.66 -27.37 -37.19
C SER A 1015 -62.20 -28.70 -37.74
N SER A 1016 -62.81 -29.52 -36.88
CA SER A 1016 -63.45 -30.80 -37.25
C SER A 1016 -64.77 -30.68 -38.04
N ARG A 1017 -64.94 -29.56 -38.75
CA ARG A 1017 -65.98 -29.28 -39.73
C ARG A 1017 -65.42 -28.74 -41.06
N PHE A 1018 -64.11 -28.55 -41.16
CA PHE A 1018 -63.39 -28.15 -42.37
C PHE A 1018 -62.42 -29.24 -42.86
N ASP A 1019 -61.95 -30.10 -41.95
CA ASP A 1019 -61.51 -31.47 -42.24
C ASP A 1019 -62.72 -32.41 -42.46
#